data_AF-A0AAE4MAE5-F1
#
_entry.id   AF-A0AAE4MAE5-F1
#
_cell.length_a   1.000
_cell.length_b   1.000
_cell.length_c   1.000
_cell.angle_alpha   90.00
_cell.angle_beta   90.00
_cell.angle_gamma   90.00
#
_symmetry.space_group_name_H-M   'P 1'
#
loop_
_entity.id
_entity.type
_entity.pdbx_description
1 polymer ?
#
loop_
_entity_poly.entity_id
_entity_poly.type
_entity_poly.pdbx_seq_one_letter_code
_entity_poly.pdbx_strand_id
1 'polypeptide(L)'
;MSSRTYGKRSPNNRAAAVVPVSLFSNNFGGSNRLLCISFVFLFLCLLMVGAVSAVPLSNDNWTDDPSYYDTSWSGTGAENDPYLINNTSQLAGVAVRTLGGESFSGKFFKLTNESADAYNLSAHYWKPIGNSSNRFKGTFDGANITISNMNVDISGTGLYGGLFGYVDGGTIKNVHLNNAVVNVTGTGTLASYAGGVAGSLTGTITNCYVAGSVNVTGAPTHQVYAGGVVGYLSSGDISSSSTICSVTATGTGTLYAGGVAGIMIGTTNNISDSYATGSVTAVGSTDSYAGGVTGHMTGGTSSISGSYATGNVRADGTTSYAGGVAGSVTASFGNISTSYATGSVTATGTGALYAGGVAGHMMGNEKITNCYATGSVAAAGTGATNSYAGGVIGYLNSGAGTITGSYHETGDVSATGAATSSAGGVAGYLMGGAKISDSYHKNGDVTATGTNYSYAGGVAGNLNSGHISNSYATGSVTASATGLASSYSHAGGVSGCLNPGSTIIGSYATGSVTANNANKSYAGGVVGHLTSSSSSSNIISSYATGSVTATGIAESHAGGVVGRLSSSSTGSSNISNSYATSSVSADAASSYAGGVAGSLESGSISDSYATGNVTSTGSTTISAGGVVGYLYSGTIENSIALNERVTISSGSNIGRVAGNGNPAGSYGWSGVNGTINGGNLFLFTDGADKNGTNVENITLWGKEPFFSSTFSSGTFSANWIMSTNPIYELPILNWQTSDPDFDASYLKPYFPPTPPSPPSPPSPPSPVPTLPPSDGNMENAFRVLFDSRGGSFVPPATGLSYGDRVPKPADPDRNGYNFAGWYKNEECTILWIFSEDAVPGDMTLYAQWISTTTPVAVLPAEPTTEPPATTMQPTAAPTIMQPTISPPIEIDDGSKSGTENNGMLFILPLLLLLLLLLFLFLILFLRHTVIFLVRTTEGIEQYRIRIWHGKKIDPKKLPELLRTADWYLDKEHSNRWDIKEDRVTRNIRLYH
;
A
#
# COMPACT_ATOMS: atom_id res chain seq x y z
N MET A 1 -15.56 -63.52 -37.66
CA MET A 1 -16.22 -64.56 -36.86
C MET A 1 -16.37 -64.00 -35.45
N SER A 2 -17.53 -63.44 -35.05
CA SER A 2 -18.74 -64.14 -34.56
C SER A 2 -18.37 -65.15 -33.46
N SER A 3 -18.93 -65.18 -32.24
CA SER A 3 -20.30 -64.86 -31.80
C SER A 3 -20.49 -65.20 -30.30
N ARG A 4 -21.51 -64.59 -29.67
CA ARG A 4 -22.51 -65.16 -28.70
C ARG A 4 -22.01 -65.57 -27.29
N THR A 5 -22.48 -65.04 -26.14
CA THR A 5 -23.79 -64.75 -25.47
C THR A 5 -24.16 -65.76 -24.37
N TYR A 6 -24.89 -65.24 -23.35
CA TYR A 6 -25.59 -65.84 -22.18
C TYR A 6 -24.79 -65.83 -20.86
N GLY A 7 -25.29 -65.34 -19.71
CA GLY A 7 -26.58 -64.75 -19.32
C GLY A 7 -26.93 -65.09 -17.85
N LYS A 8 -27.64 -64.17 -17.15
CA LYS A 8 -28.27 -64.23 -15.79
C LYS A 8 -27.35 -63.90 -14.60
N ARG A 9 -27.75 -63.19 -13.53
CA ARG A 9 -29.06 -62.67 -13.04
C ARG A 9 -28.83 -61.54 -12.01
N SER A 10 -29.87 -60.72 -11.80
CA SER A 10 -29.95 -59.45 -11.02
C SER A 10 -29.62 -59.53 -9.51
N PRO A 11 -29.31 -58.38 -8.87
CA PRO A 11 -29.59 -58.13 -7.45
C PRO A 11 -30.90 -57.35 -7.29
N ASN A 12 -31.64 -57.62 -6.22
CA ASN A 12 -32.76 -56.82 -5.74
C ASN A 12 -32.58 -56.55 -4.24
N ASN A 13 -33.02 -55.37 -3.85
CA ASN A 13 -32.86 -54.62 -2.60
C ASN A 13 -33.32 -55.29 -1.28
N ARG A 14 -32.81 -54.64 -0.20
CA ARG A 14 -33.31 -54.48 1.20
C ARG A 14 -32.46 -55.24 2.25
N ALA A 15 -32.02 -54.67 3.38
CA ALA A 15 -32.11 -53.33 3.97
C ALA A 15 -31.09 -53.23 5.14
N ALA A 16 -30.67 -51.98 5.42
CA ALA A 16 -30.24 -51.40 6.70
C ALA A 16 -29.44 -52.23 7.75
N ALA A 17 -28.19 -51.82 7.98
CA ALA A 17 -27.60 -51.75 9.32
C ALA A 17 -26.51 -50.68 9.38
N VAL A 18 -26.65 -49.79 10.37
CA VAL A 18 -25.76 -48.69 10.74
C VAL A 18 -24.43 -49.24 11.28
N VAL A 19 -23.29 -48.73 10.79
CA VAL A 19 -21.99 -48.85 11.47
C VAL A 19 -21.24 -47.51 11.35
N PRO A 20 -20.79 -46.90 12.47
CA PRO A 20 -20.11 -45.62 12.46
C PRO A 20 -18.61 -45.80 12.14
N VAL A 21 -18.07 -44.96 11.26
CA VAL A 21 -16.63 -44.86 11.02
C VAL A 21 -16.03 -43.89 12.03
N SER A 22 -15.39 -44.44 13.06
CA SER A 22 -14.53 -43.71 13.98
C SER A 22 -13.19 -43.39 13.28
N LEU A 23 -13.01 -42.13 12.90
CA LEU A 23 -11.71 -41.59 12.47
C LEU A 23 -10.87 -41.18 13.69
N PHE A 24 -9.58 -41.43 13.55
CA PHE A 24 -8.49 -41.24 14.51
C PHE A 24 -8.53 -39.89 15.26
N SER A 25 -8.43 -39.99 16.58
CA SER A 25 -8.00 -38.95 17.52
C SER A 25 -6.94 -39.63 18.40
N ASN A 26 -5.79 -39.09 18.82
CA ASN A 26 -5.33 -37.73 19.04
C ASN A 26 -3.80 -37.74 19.00
N ASN A 27 -3.19 -36.63 18.55
CA ASN A 27 -2.07 -35.98 19.24
C ASN A 27 -1.74 -34.65 18.56
N PHE A 28 -2.56 -33.63 18.78
CA PHE A 28 -2.19 -32.21 18.65
C PHE A 28 -3.03 -31.37 19.62
N GLY A 29 -2.39 -30.39 20.27
CA GLY A 29 -2.82 -29.70 21.48
C GLY A 29 -4.13 -28.92 21.40
N GLY A 30 -4.77 -28.76 22.57
CA GLY A 30 -6.15 -28.28 22.76
C GLY A 30 -6.44 -26.80 22.43
N SER A 31 -5.48 -26.01 21.97
CA SER A 31 -5.70 -24.57 21.70
C SER A 31 -6.36 -24.28 20.35
N ASN A 32 -6.21 -25.15 19.35
CA ASN A 32 -6.75 -24.90 18.00
C ASN A 32 -8.20 -25.37 17.81
N ARG A 33 -8.76 -26.17 18.73
CA ARG A 33 -10.15 -26.63 18.63
C ARG A 33 -11.18 -25.57 19.07
N LEU A 34 -10.85 -24.71 20.03
CA LEU A 34 -11.76 -23.63 20.45
C LEU A 34 -11.81 -22.45 19.47
N LEU A 35 -10.71 -22.19 18.74
CA LEU A 35 -10.67 -21.12 17.73
C LEU A 35 -11.57 -21.46 16.53
N CYS A 36 -11.53 -22.71 16.05
CA CYS A 36 -12.43 -23.18 14.98
C CYS A 36 -13.90 -23.22 15.42
N ILE A 37 -14.18 -23.59 16.68
CA ILE A 37 -15.56 -23.58 17.21
C ILE A 37 -16.07 -22.13 17.34
N SER A 38 -15.22 -21.17 17.68
CA SER A 38 -15.58 -19.74 17.79
C SER A 38 -15.86 -19.11 16.41
N PHE A 39 -15.10 -19.47 15.37
CA PHE A 39 -15.37 -19.03 14.00
C PHE A 39 -16.67 -19.61 13.43
N VAL A 40 -16.95 -20.88 13.70
CA VAL A 40 -18.21 -21.53 13.28
C VAL A 40 -19.41 -20.93 14.01
N PHE A 41 -19.27 -20.57 15.30
CA PHE A 41 -20.34 -19.94 16.07
C PHE A 41 -20.57 -18.48 15.67
N LEU A 42 -19.52 -17.71 15.34
CA LEU A 42 -19.63 -16.35 14.81
C LEU A 42 -20.31 -16.36 13.43
N PHE A 43 -20.01 -17.35 12.60
CA PHE A 43 -20.65 -17.55 11.29
C PHE A 43 -22.14 -17.94 11.42
N LEU A 44 -22.49 -18.79 12.40
CA LEU A 44 -23.88 -19.12 12.74
C LEU A 44 -24.65 -17.94 13.35
N CYS A 45 -23.98 -17.09 14.15
CA CYS A 45 -24.59 -15.87 14.68
C CYS A 45 -24.80 -14.81 13.60
N LEU A 46 -23.88 -14.65 12.64
CA LEU A 46 -24.06 -13.78 11.47
C LEU A 46 -25.22 -14.26 10.57
N LEU A 47 -25.42 -15.58 10.46
CA LEU A 47 -26.59 -16.17 9.79
C LEU A 47 -27.91 -15.90 10.54
N MET A 48 -27.88 -15.71 11.87
CA MET A 48 -29.08 -15.40 12.66
C MET A 48 -29.41 -13.91 12.75
N VAL A 49 -28.45 -13.00 12.55
CA VAL A 49 -28.71 -11.55 12.48
C VAL A 49 -29.40 -11.16 11.15
N GLY A 50 -29.31 -12.00 10.12
CA GLY A 50 -30.07 -11.86 8.86
C GLY A 50 -31.53 -12.33 8.92
N ALA A 51 -32.02 -12.84 10.06
CA ALA A 51 -33.36 -13.38 10.20
C ALA A 51 -34.22 -12.50 11.14
N VAL A 52 -34.34 -11.21 10.83
CA VAL A 52 -35.38 -10.34 11.41
C VAL A 52 -36.35 -9.98 10.29
N SER A 53 -37.43 -10.76 10.21
CA SER A 53 -38.62 -10.58 9.35
C SER A 53 -38.38 -10.16 7.89
N ALA A 54 -37.80 -11.04 7.08
CA ALA A 54 -38.09 -11.05 5.65
C ALA A 54 -39.42 -11.81 5.45
N VAL A 55 -40.44 -11.09 4.97
CA VAL A 55 -41.57 -11.72 4.28
C VAL A 55 -40.96 -12.59 3.16
N PRO A 56 -41.37 -13.86 2.98
CA PRO A 56 -40.79 -14.68 1.93
C PRO A 56 -41.06 -14.01 0.58
N LEU A 57 -39.99 -13.55 -0.07
CA LEU A 57 -40.03 -13.12 -1.47
C LEU A 57 -40.56 -14.30 -2.30
N SER A 58 -41.46 -14.05 -3.24
CA SER A 58 -41.69 -15.04 -4.29
C SER A 58 -40.37 -15.26 -5.03
N ASN A 59 -40.07 -16.49 -5.43
CA ASN A 59 -38.90 -16.79 -6.27
C ASN A 59 -39.07 -16.29 -7.72
N ASP A 60 -40.05 -15.42 -7.96
CA ASP A 60 -40.44 -14.98 -9.29
C ASP A 60 -39.67 -13.70 -9.65
N ASN A 61 -39.41 -13.53 -10.94
CA ASN A 61 -38.84 -12.30 -11.47
C ASN A 61 -39.95 -11.30 -11.83
N TRP A 62 -39.62 -10.02 -11.82
CA TRP A 62 -40.48 -8.92 -12.33
C TRP A 62 -41.03 -9.15 -13.75
N THR A 63 -40.43 -10.05 -14.53
CA THR A 63 -40.80 -10.36 -15.92
C THR A 63 -41.63 -11.63 -16.09
N ASP A 64 -41.85 -12.40 -15.03
CA ASP A 64 -42.42 -13.75 -15.15
C ASP A 64 -43.95 -13.77 -15.22
N ASP A 65 -44.62 -12.78 -14.61
CA ASP A 65 -46.08 -12.63 -14.64
C ASP A 65 -46.48 -11.27 -15.24
N PRO A 66 -47.43 -11.22 -16.21
CA PRO A 66 -47.94 -9.97 -16.78
C PRO A 66 -48.55 -8.98 -15.78
N SER A 67 -48.89 -9.41 -14.57
CA SER A 67 -49.35 -8.52 -13.49
C SER A 67 -48.22 -7.77 -12.79
N TYR A 68 -46.95 -8.18 -12.99
CA TYR A 68 -45.79 -7.56 -12.35
C TYR A 68 -45.21 -6.39 -13.17
N TYR A 69 -45.50 -6.31 -14.47
CA TYR A 69 -44.95 -5.29 -15.35
C TYR A 69 -46.03 -4.54 -16.15
N ASP A 70 -45.69 -3.33 -16.58
CA ASP A 70 -46.51 -2.50 -17.46
C ASP A 70 -45.67 -2.03 -18.65
N THR A 71 -46.16 -2.26 -19.86
CA THR A 71 -45.48 -1.87 -21.11
C THR A 71 -46.08 -0.63 -21.77
N SER A 72 -47.09 -0.02 -21.13
CA SER A 72 -47.73 1.20 -21.57
C SER A 72 -47.04 2.42 -20.95
N TRP A 73 -46.52 3.29 -21.81
CA TRP A 73 -45.82 4.51 -21.41
C TRP A 73 -46.40 5.71 -22.16
N SER A 74 -46.46 6.86 -21.50
CA SER A 74 -46.72 8.14 -22.18
C SER A 74 -45.45 8.64 -22.88
N GLY A 75 -45.63 9.47 -23.90
CA GLY A 75 -44.56 9.97 -24.76
C GLY A 75 -44.31 9.07 -25.98
N THR A 76 -43.68 9.63 -27.01
CA THR A 76 -43.38 8.95 -28.29
C THR A 76 -42.01 8.27 -28.32
N GLY A 77 -41.22 8.45 -27.26
CA GLY A 77 -39.83 8.02 -27.15
C GLY A 77 -38.88 8.85 -28.00
N ALA A 78 -39.29 10.04 -28.43
CA ALA A 78 -38.41 11.03 -29.08
C ALA A 78 -37.60 11.78 -28.01
N GLU A 79 -36.51 12.44 -28.40
CA GLU A 79 -35.65 13.17 -27.44
C GLU A 79 -36.40 14.26 -26.66
N ASN A 80 -37.28 15.00 -27.35
CA ASN A 80 -38.12 16.04 -26.75
C ASN A 80 -39.43 15.52 -26.15
N ASP A 81 -39.72 14.23 -26.30
CA ASP A 81 -40.92 13.56 -25.82
C ASP A 81 -40.61 12.09 -25.47
N PRO A 82 -39.77 11.87 -24.43
CA PRO A 82 -39.28 10.54 -24.06
C PRO A 82 -40.42 9.67 -23.51
N TYR A 83 -40.25 8.36 -23.55
CA TYR A 83 -41.12 7.45 -22.80
C TYR A 83 -40.94 7.73 -21.31
N LEU A 84 -42.04 8.12 -20.65
CA LEU A 84 -42.06 8.39 -19.22
C LEU A 84 -42.34 7.10 -18.46
N ILE A 85 -41.44 6.78 -17.53
CA ILE A 85 -41.54 5.63 -16.64
C ILE A 85 -41.86 6.17 -15.26
N ASN A 86 -43.00 5.79 -14.68
CA ASN A 86 -43.52 6.40 -13.45
C ASN A 86 -43.42 5.49 -12.21
N ASN A 87 -43.14 4.20 -12.39
CA ASN A 87 -43.06 3.22 -11.29
C ASN A 87 -42.24 1.97 -11.67
N THR A 88 -42.09 1.04 -10.72
CA THR A 88 -41.35 -0.22 -10.90
C THR A 88 -41.91 -1.14 -11.98
N SER A 89 -43.24 -1.28 -12.10
CA SER A 89 -43.82 -2.17 -13.12
C SER A 89 -43.58 -1.64 -14.53
N GLN A 90 -43.64 -0.32 -14.73
CA GLN A 90 -43.28 0.32 -16.00
C GLN A 90 -41.80 0.18 -16.33
N LEU A 91 -40.93 0.26 -15.32
CA LEU A 91 -39.50 0.01 -15.48
C LEU A 91 -39.24 -1.45 -15.88
N ALA A 92 -39.92 -2.42 -15.24
CA ALA A 92 -39.88 -3.83 -15.61
C ALA A 92 -40.37 -4.07 -17.05
N GLY A 93 -41.36 -3.29 -17.51
CA GLY A 93 -41.82 -3.32 -18.90
C GLY A 93 -40.72 -3.02 -19.92
N VAL A 94 -39.73 -2.19 -19.58
CA VAL A 94 -38.58 -1.89 -20.44
C VAL A 94 -37.73 -3.15 -20.61
N ALA A 95 -37.52 -3.90 -19.53
CA ALA A 95 -36.83 -5.19 -19.58
C ALA A 95 -37.61 -6.19 -20.44
N VAL A 96 -38.92 -6.33 -20.24
CA VAL A 96 -39.77 -7.25 -21.01
C VAL A 96 -39.71 -6.97 -22.51
N ARG A 97 -39.92 -5.71 -22.94
CA ARG A 97 -39.90 -5.37 -24.37
C ARG A 97 -38.51 -5.53 -24.99
N THR A 98 -37.47 -5.17 -24.25
CA THR A 98 -36.09 -5.39 -24.71
C THR A 98 -35.83 -6.88 -24.91
N LEU A 99 -36.15 -7.70 -23.91
CA LEU A 99 -35.99 -9.15 -23.97
C LEU A 99 -36.89 -9.80 -25.04
N GLY A 100 -38.00 -9.17 -25.41
CA GLY A 100 -38.88 -9.54 -26.52
C GLY A 100 -38.36 -9.19 -27.93
N GLY A 101 -37.20 -8.51 -28.04
CA GLY A 101 -36.54 -8.20 -29.31
C GLY A 101 -36.57 -6.73 -29.73
N GLU A 102 -37.18 -5.84 -28.93
CA GLU A 102 -37.16 -4.41 -29.21
C GLU A 102 -35.82 -3.77 -28.80
N SER A 103 -35.04 -3.30 -29.76
CA SER A 103 -33.71 -2.72 -29.48
C SER A 103 -33.75 -1.31 -28.88
N PHE A 104 -34.85 -0.57 -29.06
CA PHE A 104 -34.98 0.84 -28.68
C PHE A 104 -33.93 1.79 -29.30
N SER A 105 -33.34 1.42 -30.43
CA SER A 105 -32.41 2.30 -31.16
C SER A 105 -33.06 3.65 -31.47
N GLY A 106 -32.40 4.74 -31.07
CA GLY A 106 -32.89 6.12 -31.24
C GLY A 106 -34.09 6.49 -30.37
N LYS A 107 -34.43 5.69 -29.36
CA LYS A 107 -35.53 5.97 -28.41
C LYS A 107 -35.02 6.43 -27.06
N PHE A 108 -35.80 7.30 -26.42
CA PHE A 108 -35.46 7.94 -25.14
C PHE A 108 -36.45 7.54 -24.05
N PHE A 109 -35.91 7.23 -22.87
CA PHE A 109 -36.65 6.92 -21.65
C PHE A 109 -36.25 7.90 -20.55
N LYS A 110 -37.22 8.27 -19.71
CA LYS A 110 -36.97 9.14 -18.56
C LYS A 110 -37.81 8.69 -17.36
N LEU A 111 -37.17 8.52 -16.20
CA LEU A 111 -37.88 8.33 -14.94
C LEU A 111 -38.59 9.63 -14.52
N THR A 112 -39.77 9.51 -13.92
CA THR A 112 -40.52 10.64 -13.38
C THR A 112 -40.80 10.42 -11.89
N ASN A 113 -40.97 11.52 -11.16
CA ASN A 113 -41.16 11.45 -9.72
C ASN A 113 -42.65 11.61 -9.38
N GLU A 114 -43.37 10.49 -9.29
CA GLU A 114 -44.75 10.49 -8.78
C GLU A 114 -44.81 10.24 -7.25
N SER A 115 -43.77 9.65 -6.66
CA SER A 115 -43.63 9.40 -5.21
C SER A 115 -42.18 8.97 -4.85
N ALA A 116 -41.75 9.24 -3.61
CA ALA A 116 -40.42 8.89 -3.10
C ALA A 116 -40.11 7.37 -3.11
N ASP A 117 -41.14 6.53 -3.06
CA ASP A 117 -41.02 5.05 -3.05
C ASP A 117 -41.36 4.40 -4.41
N ALA A 118 -41.50 5.18 -5.48
CA ALA A 118 -42.01 4.69 -6.76
C ALA A 118 -41.12 3.60 -7.42
N TYR A 119 -39.83 3.51 -7.02
CA TYR A 119 -38.84 2.61 -7.63
C TYR A 119 -38.18 1.65 -6.62
N ASN A 120 -38.97 1.02 -5.76
CA ASN A 120 -38.51 -0.05 -4.87
C ASN A 120 -38.69 -1.45 -5.52
N LEU A 121 -37.59 -2.06 -5.96
CA LEU A 121 -37.60 -3.34 -6.66
C LEU A 121 -37.69 -4.56 -5.74
N SER A 122 -37.88 -4.39 -4.42
CA SER A 122 -37.83 -5.47 -3.44
C SER A 122 -38.94 -6.52 -3.57
N ALA A 123 -39.98 -6.31 -4.39
CA ALA A 123 -41.09 -7.26 -4.49
C ALA A 123 -40.71 -8.57 -5.21
N HIS A 124 -39.77 -8.50 -6.16
CA HIS A 124 -39.39 -9.63 -7.04
C HIS A 124 -37.91 -9.55 -7.41
N TYR A 125 -37.36 -10.66 -7.92
CA TYR A 125 -36.02 -10.64 -8.50
C TYR A 125 -35.98 -9.80 -9.78
N TRP A 126 -34.89 -9.07 -9.97
CA TRP A 126 -34.67 -8.24 -11.14
C TRP A 126 -34.09 -9.06 -12.29
N LYS A 127 -34.77 -9.03 -13.44
CA LYS A 127 -34.24 -9.55 -14.69
C LYS A 127 -33.65 -8.40 -15.52
N PRO A 128 -32.36 -8.44 -15.88
CA PRO A 128 -31.68 -7.30 -16.50
C PRO A 128 -32.30 -6.85 -17.83
N ILE A 129 -32.25 -5.55 -18.11
CA ILE A 129 -32.69 -4.98 -19.39
C ILE A 129 -31.67 -5.37 -20.47
N GLY A 130 -32.11 -6.25 -21.37
CA GLY A 130 -31.32 -6.75 -22.50
C GLY A 130 -30.35 -7.88 -22.15
N ASN A 131 -29.93 -8.61 -23.17
CA ASN A 131 -29.00 -9.74 -23.12
C ASN A 131 -28.19 -9.83 -24.42
N SER A 132 -27.37 -10.88 -24.59
CA SER A 132 -26.53 -11.06 -25.78
C SER A 132 -27.29 -11.09 -27.11
N SER A 133 -28.53 -11.59 -27.11
CA SER A 133 -29.39 -11.72 -28.28
C SER A 133 -30.22 -10.46 -28.53
N ASN A 134 -30.75 -9.86 -27.46
CA ASN A 134 -31.62 -8.70 -27.51
C ASN A 134 -31.02 -7.57 -26.67
N ARG A 135 -30.29 -6.66 -27.34
CA ARG A 135 -29.47 -5.62 -26.69
C ARG A 135 -30.23 -4.30 -26.62
N PHE A 136 -30.05 -3.57 -25.53
CA PHE A 136 -30.61 -2.22 -25.39
C PHE A 136 -29.73 -1.19 -26.14
N LYS A 137 -30.34 -0.38 -27.00
CA LYS A 137 -29.67 0.64 -27.84
C LYS A 137 -30.25 2.04 -27.65
N GLY A 138 -31.12 2.22 -26.66
CA GLY A 138 -31.78 3.49 -26.39
C GLY A 138 -30.97 4.42 -25.48
N THR A 139 -31.57 5.56 -25.16
CA THR A 139 -31.12 6.47 -24.11
C THR A 139 -32.00 6.31 -22.88
N PHE A 140 -31.42 6.07 -21.71
CA PHE A 140 -32.13 5.98 -20.45
C PHE A 140 -31.65 7.06 -19.49
N ASP A 141 -32.55 7.97 -19.11
CA ASP A 141 -32.32 9.04 -18.14
C ASP A 141 -33.01 8.70 -16.82
N GLY A 142 -32.23 8.35 -15.79
CA GLY A 142 -32.72 8.09 -14.45
C GLY A 142 -33.23 9.34 -13.71
N ALA A 143 -33.03 10.53 -14.28
CA ALA A 143 -33.47 11.81 -13.71
C ALA A 143 -33.00 12.06 -12.25
N ASN A 144 -31.90 11.43 -11.83
CA ASN A 144 -31.37 11.42 -10.45
C ASN A 144 -32.33 10.80 -9.42
N ILE A 145 -33.33 10.05 -9.88
CA ILE A 145 -34.28 9.34 -9.02
C ILE A 145 -33.63 8.03 -8.56
N THR A 146 -33.78 7.72 -7.27
CA THR A 146 -33.21 6.51 -6.67
C THR A 146 -34.07 5.28 -6.98
N ILE A 147 -33.44 4.26 -7.56
CA ILE A 147 -33.97 2.89 -7.67
C ILE A 147 -33.38 2.09 -6.51
N SER A 148 -34.24 1.52 -5.66
CA SER A 148 -33.82 0.85 -4.42
C SER A 148 -34.05 -0.65 -4.45
N ASN A 149 -33.22 -1.38 -3.71
CA ASN A 149 -33.41 -2.81 -3.39
C ASN A 149 -33.45 -3.73 -4.63
N MET A 150 -32.69 -3.38 -5.67
CA MET A 150 -32.52 -4.25 -6.83
C MET A 150 -31.79 -5.53 -6.41
N ASN A 151 -32.37 -6.70 -6.71
CA ASN A 151 -31.75 -7.99 -6.44
C ASN A 151 -31.68 -8.83 -7.73
N VAL A 152 -30.49 -8.99 -8.28
CA VAL A 152 -30.20 -9.86 -9.42
C VAL A 152 -29.55 -11.13 -8.88
N ASP A 153 -30.16 -12.29 -9.10
CA ASP A 153 -29.58 -13.59 -8.76
C ASP A 153 -29.75 -14.53 -9.95
N ILE A 154 -28.69 -14.66 -10.76
CA ILE A 154 -28.72 -15.42 -12.02
C ILE A 154 -27.63 -16.48 -12.06
N SER A 155 -27.97 -17.66 -12.55
CA SER A 155 -27.05 -18.77 -12.76
C SER A 155 -27.25 -19.43 -14.13
N GLY A 156 -26.19 -19.99 -14.70
CA GLY A 156 -26.23 -20.55 -16.06
C GLY A 156 -25.00 -20.18 -16.90
N THR A 157 -25.17 -20.15 -18.23
CA THR A 157 -24.10 -19.82 -19.21
C THR A 157 -24.40 -18.46 -19.86
N GLY A 158 -23.36 -17.68 -20.20
CA GLY A 158 -23.52 -16.41 -20.93
C GLY A 158 -24.38 -15.39 -20.19
N LEU A 159 -24.02 -15.12 -18.94
CA LEU A 159 -24.83 -14.34 -17.99
C LEU A 159 -24.45 -12.87 -18.00
N TYR A 160 -25.44 -11.98 -17.96
CA TYR A 160 -25.26 -10.53 -17.94
C TYR A 160 -26.10 -9.94 -16.81
N GLY A 161 -25.48 -9.56 -15.69
CA GLY A 161 -26.13 -9.03 -14.49
C GLY A 161 -25.98 -7.52 -14.35
N GLY A 162 -27.05 -6.86 -13.88
CA GLY A 162 -27.11 -5.41 -13.62
C GLY A 162 -28.53 -4.88 -13.81
N LEU A 163 -28.72 -3.56 -13.69
CA LEU A 163 -29.96 -2.92 -14.13
C LEU A 163 -30.19 -3.23 -15.63
N PHE A 164 -29.12 -3.05 -16.42
CA PHE A 164 -29.02 -3.47 -17.81
C PHE A 164 -28.11 -4.72 -17.92
N GLY A 165 -28.52 -5.70 -18.71
CA GLY A 165 -27.66 -6.84 -19.00
C GLY A 165 -26.64 -6.48 -20.07
N TYR A 166 -27.12 -6.02 -21.24
CA TYR A 166 -26.28 -5.65 -22.38
C TYR A 166 -26.79 -4.37 -23.03
N VAL A 167 -25.93 -3.34 -23.04
CA VAL A 167 -26.12 -2.08 -23.79
C VAL A 167 -25.21 -2.05 -25.03
N ASP A 168 -25.77 -1.71 -26.20
CA ASP A 168 -25.07 -1.71 -27.50
C ASP A 168 -25.29 -0.40 -28.27
N GLY A 169 -24.39 0.56 -28.07
CA GLY A 169 -24.47 1.92 -28.61
C GLY A 169 -25.44 2.85 -27.87
N GLY A 170 -25.94 2.44 -26.71
CA GLY A 170 -26.88 3.20 -25.89
C GLY A 170 -26.22 4.21 -24.94
N THR A 171 -27.04 5.05 -24.32
CA THR A 171 -26.61 6.04 -23.32
C THR A 171 -27.41 5.86 -22.03
N ILE A 172 -26.73 5.66 -20.91
CA ILE A 172 -27.35 5.59 -19.59
C ILE A 172 -26.87 6.77 -18.76
N LYS A 173 -27.77 7.58 -18.22
CA LYS A 173 -27.39 8.75 -17.43
C LYS A 173 -28.28 8.96 -16.22
N ASN A 174 -27.74 9.60 -15.18
CA ASN A 174 -28.49 10.03 -13.99
C ASN A 174 -29.19 8.88 -13.24
N VAL A 175 -28.62 7.66 -13.29
CA VAL A 175 -29.17 6.47 -12.62
C VAL A 175 -28.54 6.32 -11.24
N HIS A 176 -29.37 6.34 -10.19
CA HIS A 176 -28.93 6.14 -8.81
C HIS A 176 -29.48 4.83 -8.26
N LEU A 177 -28.61 3.86 -8.00
CA LEU A 177 -28.96 2.56 -7.44
C LEU A 177 -28.59 2.54 -5.95
N ASN A 178 -29.57 2.30 -5.09
CA ASN A 178 -29.35 2.10 -3.66
C ASN A 178 -29.68 0.66 -3.25
N ASN A 179 -28.82 0.06 -2.43
CA ASN A 179 -28.96 -1.33 -1.99
C ASN A 179 -29.14 -2.32 -3.17
N ALA A 180 -28.30 -2.18 -4.21
CA ALA A 180 -28.27 -3.07 -5.36
C ALA A 180 -27.39 -4.30 -5.09
N VAL A 181 -27.99 -5.48 -5.12
CA VAL A 181 -27.30 -6.77 -4.96
C VAL A 181 -27.29 -7.47 -6.32
N VAL A 182 -26.10 -7.73 -6.86
CA VAL A 182 -25.93 -8.45 -8.13
C VAL A 182 -25.09 -9.69 -7.88
N ASN A 183 -25.73 -10.87 -7.93
CA ASN A 183 -25.10 -12.17 -7.80
C ASN A 183 -25.20 -12.92 -9.13
N VAL A 184 -24.04 -13.30 -9.68
CA VAL A 184 -23.94 -14.03 -10.96
C VAL A 184 -23.10 -15.28 -10.77
N THR A 185 -23.71 -16.45 -10.96
CA THR A 185 -23.04 -17.75 -10.84
C THR A 185 -22.92 -18.44 -12.21
N GLY A 186 -21.77 -18.28 -12.84
CA GLY A 186 -21.44 -18.90 -14.12
C GLY A 186 -21.27 -20.42 -14.02
N THR A 187 -21.83 -21.12 -15.01
CA THR A 187 -21.63 -22.55 -15.26
C THR A 187 -21.14 -22.73 -16.70
N GLY A 188 -20.46 -23.84 -17.00
CA GLY A 188 -19.95 -24.09 -18.36
C GLY A 188 -18.73 -23.23 -18.71
N THR A 189 -18.62 -22.79 -19.97
CA THR A 189 -17.41 -22.15 -20.54
C THR A 189 -17.60 -20.69 -21.00
N LEU A 190 -18.85 -20.19 -21.07
CA LEU A 190 -19.16 -18.85 -21.55
C LEU A 190 -19.07 -17.83 -20.42
N ALA A 191 -18.33 -16.74 -20.62
CA ALA A 191 -18.07 -15.74 -19.59
C ALA A 191 -19.31 -15.16 -18.88
N SER A 192 -19.08 -14.66 -17.67
CA SER A 192 -20.08 -13.98 -16.83
C SER A 192 -19.72 -12.51 -16.67
N TYR A 193 -20.73 -11.66 -16.87
CA TYR A 193 -20.61 -10.21 -16.88
C TYR A 193 -21.52 -9.64 -15.81
N ALA A 194 -21.00 -8.80 -14.91
CA ALA A 194 -21.84 -8.14 -13.92
C ALA A 194 -21.35 -6.73 -13.60
N GLY A 195 -22.28 -5.79 -13.56
CA GLY A 195 -22.10 -4.54 -12.84
C GLY A 195 -23.41 -3.96 -12.36
N GLY A 196 -23.35 -2.98 -11.45
CA GLY A 196 -24.56 -2.39 -10.90
C GLY A 196 -25.45 -1.78 -11.98
N VAL A 197 -24.88 -0.94 -12.84
CA VAL A 197 -25.61 -0.33 -13.95
C VAL A 197 -25.72 -1.29 -15.13
N ALA A 198 -24.59 -1.87 -15.58
CA ALA A 198 -24.60 -2.74 -16.75
C ALA A 198 -23.68 -3.96 -16.61
N GLY A 199 -24.12 -5.12 -17.11
CA GLY A 199 -23.26 -6.28 -17.29
C GLY A 199 -22.19 -6.04 -18.37
N SER A 200 -22.62 -5.65 -19.57
CA SER A 200 -21.77 -5.32 -20.71
C SER A 200 -22.20 -4.00 -21.37
N LEU A 201 -21.23 -3.19 -21.76
CA LEU A 201 -21.44 -1.88 -22.35
C LEU A 201 -20.63 -1.68 -23.65
N THR A 202 -21.35 -1.31 -24.70
CA THR A 202 -20.88 -0.45 -25.79
C THR A 202 -21.71 0.82 -25.70
N GLY A 203 -21.11 2.00 -25.56
CA GLY A 203 -21.87 3.26 -25.39
C GLY A 203 -21.40 4.07 -24.19
N THR A 204 -22.30 4.88 -23.61
CA THR A 204 -21.93 5.86 -22.57
C THR A 204 -22.68 5.66 -21.25
N ILE A 205 -21.95 5.82 -20.15
CA ILE A 205 -22.51 5.98 -18.80
C ILE A 205 -22.04 7.30 -18.21
N THR A 206 -22.96 8.14 -17.77
CA THR A 206 -22.62 9.45 -17.20
C THR A 206 -23.47 9.77 -15.98
N ASN A 207 -22.85 10.29 -14.92
CA ASN A 207 -23.54 10.71 -13.70
C ASN A 207 -24.41 9.60 -13.10
N CYS A 208 -23.83 8.41 -12.93
CA CYS A 208 -24.51 7.28 -12.29
C CYS A 208 -23.89 6.96 -10.93
N TYR A 209 -24.72 6.52 -9.98
CA TYR A 209 -24.30 6.13 -8.64
C TYR A 209 -24.76 4.70 -8.33
N VAL A 210 -23.89 3.88 -7.73
CA VAL A 210 -24.24 2.52 -7.30
C VAL A 210 -23.77 2.24 -5.87
N ALA A 211 -24.72 1.88 -5.00
CA ALA A 211 -24.47 1.34 -3.66
C ALA A 211 -25.00 -0.10 -3.53
N GLY A 212 -24.20 -0.99 -2.93
CA GLY A 212 -24.57 -2.39 -2.68
C GLY A 212 -23.40 -3.36 -2.90
N SER A 213 -23.63 -4.46 -3.61
CA SER A 213 -22.60 -5.48 -3.86
C SER A 213 -22.71 -6.13 -5.23
N VAL A 214 -21.57 -6.39 -5.87
CA VAL A 214 -21.47 -7.17 -7.11
C VAL A 214 -20.59 -8.39 -6.86
N ASN A 215 -21.18 -9.58 -6.94
CA ASN A 215 -20.52 -10.85 -6.70
C ASN A 215 -20.65 -11.75 -7.93
N VAL A 216 -19.52 -12.15 -8.50
CA VAL A 216 -19.48 -13.04 -9.66
C VAL A 216 -18.61 -14.25 -9.38
N THR A 217 -19.17 -15.43 -9.61
CA THR A 217 -18.48 -16.72 -9.44
C THR A 217 -18.45 -17.45 -10.77
N GLY A 218 -17.24 -17.79 -11.25
CA GLY A 218 -17.01 -18.52 -12.50
C GLY A 218 -16.66 -20.00 -12.29
N ALA A 219 -17.12 -20.84 -13.21
CA ALA A 219 -16.77 -22.26 -13.30
C ALA A 219 -15.33 -22.47 -13.87
N PRO A 220 -14.83 -23.72 -13.97
CA PRO A 220 -13.54 -24.00 -14.62
C PRO A 220 -13.46 -23.48 -16.05
N THR A 221 -12.31 -22.88 -16.41
CA THR A 221 -12.02 -22.26 -17.74
C THR A 221 -12.86 -21.03 -18.11
N HIS A 222 -13.59 -20.47 -17.15
CA HIS A 222 -14.56 -19.39 -17.34
C HIS A 222 -13.98 -18.00 -17.03
N GLN A 223 -14.17 -17.02 -17.92
CA GLN A 223 -13.78 -15.63 -17.64
C GLN A 223 -14.87 -14.91 -16.82
N VAL A 224 -14.44 -14.17 -15.80
CA VAL A 224 -15.33 -13.43 -14.89
C VAL A 224 -15.05 -11.94 -15.00
N TYR A 225 -16.09 -11.15 -15.27
CA TYR A 225 -16.02 -9.70 -15.33
C TYR A 225 -16.97 -9.07 -14.32
N ALA A 226 -16.41 -8.51 -13.25
CA ALA A 226 -17.15 -7.87 -12.17
C ALA A 226 -16.72 -6.40 -12.05
N GLY A 227 -17.67 -5.48 -12.21
CA GLY A 227 -17.44 -4.06 -11.94
C GLY A 227 -18.55 -3.45 -11.10
N GLY A 228 -18.26 -2.48 -10.25
CA GLY A 228 -19.32 -1.81 -9.46
C GLY A 228 -20.33 -1.07 -10.34
N VAL A 229 -19.87 -0.47 -11.44
CA VAL A 229 -20.74 0.18 -12.44
C VAL A 229 -20.96 -0.72 -13.66
N VAL A 230 -19.87 -1.21 -14.28
CA VAL A 230 -19.91 -2.02 -15.51
C VAL A 230 -19.03 -3.27 -15.40
N GLY A 231 -19.54 -4.45 -15.75
CA GLY A 231 -18.70 -5.64 -15.84
C GLY A 231 -17.65 -5.56 -16.95
N TYR A 232 -18.11 -5.31 -18.18
CA TYR A 232 -17.28 -5.30 -19.38
C TYR A 232 -17.54 -4.06 -20.25
N LEU A 233 -16.56 -3.18 -20.36
CA LEU A 233 -16.58 -2.00 -21.22
C LEU A 233 -15.84 -2.29 -22.53
N SER A 234 -16.58 -2.36 -23.63
CA SER A 234 -16.07 -2.83 -24.94
C SER A 234 -15.75 -1.73 -25.95
N SER A 235 -16.42 -0.58 -25.82
CA SER A 235 -16.18 0.65 -26.57
C SER A 235 -17.06 1.73 -25.98
N GLY A 236 -16.46 2.78 -25.42
CA GLY A 236 -17.17 3.96 -24.94
C GLY A 236 -16.63 4.53 -23.65
N ASP A 237 -17.43 5.41 -23.03
CA ASP A 237 -16.99 6.29 -21.96
C ASP A 237 -17.83 6.12 -20.70
N ILE A 238 -17.15 6.14 -19.55
CA ILE A 238 -17.76 6.29 -18.23
C ILE A 238 -17.26 7.61 -17.64
N SER A 239 -18.17 8.50 -17.30
CA SER A 239 -17.83 9.82 -16.75
C SER A 239 -18.67 10.21 -15.55
N SER A 240 -18.08 10.96 -14.62
CA SER A 240 -18.77 11.52 -13.45
C SER A 240 -19.57 10.49 -12.66
N SER A 241 -19.12 9.24 -12.62
CA SER A 241 -19.89 8.12 -12.06
C SER A 241 -19.20 7.56 -10.83
N SER A 242 -19.98 7.08 -9.87
CA SER A 242 -19.46 6.67 -8.58
C SER A 242 -20.08 5.39 -8.05
N THR A 243 -19.31 4.68 -7.23
CA THR A 243 -19.80 3.46 -6.60
C THR A 243 -19.17 3.22 -5.24
N ILE A 244 -19.97 2.73 -4.32
CA ILE A 244 -19.52 2.27 -3.01
C ILE A 244 -19.64 0.74 -2.89
N CYS A 245 -19.85 0.05 -4.01
CA CYS A 245 -20.08 -1.39 -4.02
C CYS A 245 -18.84 -2.18 -3.63
N SER A 246 -19.03 -3.20 -2.79
CA SER A 246 -18.05 -4.28 -2.71
C SER A 246 -18.11 -5.11 -3.98
N VAL A 247 -16.97 -5.31 -4.65
CA VAL A 247 -16.87 -6.07 -5.90
C VAL A 247 -16.03 -7.32 -5.65
N THR A 248 -16.62 -8.48 -5.92
CA THR A 248 -15.97 -9.79 -5.72
C THR A 248 -16.05 -10.62 -6.99
N ALA A 249 -14.90 -11.00 -7.54
CA ALA A 249 -14.76 -11.99 -8.60
C ALA A 249 -14.10 -13.26 -8.02
N THR A 250 -14.74 -14.41 -8.21
CA THR A 250 -14.22 -15.70 -7.76
C THR A 250 -14.32 -16.74 -8.86
N GLY A 251 -13.45 -17.75 -8.85
CA GLY A 251 -13.56 -18.86 -9.78
C GLY A 251 -12.25 -19.51 -10.12
N THR A 252 -12.26 -20.37 -11.13
CA THR A 252 -11.09 -21.16 -11.54
C THR A 252 -10.58 -20.79 -12.95
N GLY A 253 -11.25 -19.90 -13.67
CA GLY A 253 -10.71 -19.21 -14.85
C GLY A 253 -10.19 -17.81 -14.53
N THR A 254 -9.95 -16.99 -15.56
CA THR A 254 -9.39 -15.64 -15.41
C THR A 254 -10.41 -14.68 -14.81
N LEU A 255 -9.99 -13.91 -13.81
CA LEU A 255 -10.87 -13.04 -13.04
C LEU A 255 -10.52 -11.56 -13.25
N TYR A 256 -11.53 -10.74 -13.53
CA TYR A 256 -11.39 -9.30 -13.67
C TYR A 256 -12.36 -8.61 -12.71
N ALA A 257 -11.82 -7.93 -11.70
CA ALA A 257 -12.57 -7.16 -10.73
C ALA A 257 -12.13 -5.68 -10.76
N GLY A 258 -13.08 -4.78 -10.98
CA GLY A 258 -12.85 -3.34 -10.96
C GLY A 258 -13.86 -2.63 -10.08
N GLY A 259 -13.47 -1.59 -9.35
CA GLY A 259 -14.46 -0.81 -8.61
C GLY A 259 -15.47 -0.15 -9.56
N VAL A 260 -15.02 0.49 -10.65
CA VAL A 260 -15.91 1.07 -11.68
C VAL A 260 -16.18 0.05 -12.79
N ALA A 261 -15.14 -0.44 -13.45
CA ALA A 261 -15.26 -1.33 -14.61
C ALA A 261 -14.43 -2.60 -14.43
N GLY A 262 -15.02 -3.79 -14.57
CA GLY A 262 -14.27 -5.05 -14.45
C GLY A 262 -13.09 -5.12 -15.43
N ILE A 263 -13.37 -4.85 -16.71
CA ILE A 263 -12.38 -4.73 -17.78
C ILE A 263 -12.77 -3.60 -18.75
N MET A 264 -11.75 -2.94 -19.29
CA MET A 264 -11.83 -2.06 -20.46
C MET A 264 -11.12 -2.74 -21.63
N ILE A 265 -11.83 -2.96 -22.73
CA ILE A 265 -11.31 -3.59 -23.94
C ILE A 265 -11.90 -2.89 -25.15
N GLY A 266 -11.13 -2.69 -26.22
CA GLY A 266 -11.60 -1.97 -27.41
C GLY A 266 -10.56 -1.00 -27.95
N THR A 267 -10.89 -0.20 -28.96
CA THR A 267 -9.95 0.77 -29.53
C THR A 267 -9.76 2.00 -28.66
N THR A 268 -10.82 2.46 -28.01
CA THR A 268 -10.85 3.69 -27.21
C THR A 268 -11.89 3.54 -26.11
N ASN A 269 -11.44 3.48 -24.86
CA ASN A 269 -12.32 3.50 -23.69
C ASN A 269 -11.78 4.52 -22.69
N ASN A 270 -12.65 5.38 -22.15
CA ASN A 270 -12.24 6.37 -21.16
C ASN A 270 -13.06 6.24 -19.88
N ILE A 271 -12.37 6.28 -18.75
CA ILE A 271 -12.99 6.49 -17.44
C ILE A 271 -12.49 7.83 -16.92
N SER A 272 -13.41 8.77 -16.71
CA SER A 272 -13.08 10.14 -16.29
C SER A 272 -13.92 10.58 -15.09
N ASP A 273 -13.32 11.34 -14.19
CA ASP A 273 -14.01 11.98 -13.05
C ASP A 273 -14.88 11.00 -12.24
N SER A 274 -14.44 9.75 -12.13
CA SER A 274 -15.23 8.66 -11.58
C SER A 274 -14.53 8.03 -10.38
N TYR A 275 -15.29 7.49 -9.43
CA TYR A 275 -14.68 6.98 -8.20
C TYR A 275 -15.34 5.73 -7.60
N ALA A 276 -14.53 4.95 -6.89
CA ALA A 276 -14.97 3.74 -6.21
C ALA A 276 -14.44 3.67 -4.77
N THR A 277 -15.32 3.48 -3.78
CA THR A 277 -14.89 3.41 -2.36
C THR A 277 -15.08 2.03 -1.73
N GLY A 278 -15.80 1.12 -2.39
CA GLY A 278 -15.96 -0.25 -1.92
C GLY A 278 -14.72 -1.11 -2.22
N SER A 279 -14.56 -2.20 -1.46
CA SER A 279 -13.43 -3.12 -1.63
C SER A 279 -13.54 -3.92 -2.93
N VAL A 280 -12.40 -4.17 -3.58
CA VAL A 280 -12.31 -4.96 -4.82
C VAL A 280 -11.47 -6.21 -4.57
N THR A 281 -12.04 -7.38 -4.84
CA THR A 281 -11.40 -8.67 -4.59
C THR A 281 -11.52 -9.59 -5.81
N ALA A 282 -10.40 -10.10 -6.32
CA ALA A 282 -10.34 -11.17 -7.31
C ALA A 282 -9.59 -12.37 -6.72
N VAL A 283 -10.27 -13.50 -6.52
CA VAL A 283 -9.70 -14.70 -5.86
C VAL A 283 -9.99 -15.94 -6.70
N GLY A 284 -8.94 -16.56 -7.23
CA GLY A 284 -9.07 -17.75 -8.07
C GLY A 284 -7.81 -18.61 -8.16
N SER A 285 -7.88 -19.65 -8.98
CA SER A 285 -6.76 -20.59 -9.19
C SER A 285 -5.87 -20.23 -10.38
N THR A 286 -6.20 -19.19 -11.15
CA THR A 286 -5.44 -18.74 -12.34
C THR A 286 -5.15 -17.25 -12.26
N ASP A 287 -5.11 -16.53 -13.37
CA ASP A 287 -4.79 -15.10 -13.40
C ASP A 287 -5.93 -14.28 -12.77
N SER A 288 -5.58 -13.43 -11.82
CA SER A 288 -6.51 -12.57 -11.09
C SER A 288 -6.12 -11.11 -11.25
N TYR A 289 -7.03 -10.31 -11.78
CA TYR A 289 -6.87 -8.88 -12.02
C TYR A 289 -7.83 -8.11 -11.11
N ALA A 290 -7.29 -7.31 -10.20
CA ALA A 290 -8.06 -6.46 -9.30
C ALA A 290 -7.56 -5.02 -9.39
N GLY A 291 -8.46 -4.08 -9.66
CA GLY A 291 -8.13 -2.67 -9.53
C GLY A 291 -9.25 -1.81 -8.98
N GLY A 292 -8.89 -0.78 -8.23
CA GLY A 292 -9.89 0.06 -7.58
C GLY A 292 -10.79 0.81 -8.57
N VAL A 293 -10.30 1.16 -9.76
CA VAL A 293 -11.14 1.69 -10.85
C VAL A 293 -11.39 0.60 -11.89
N THR A 294 -10.35 -0.04 -12.41
CA THR A 294 -10.51 -1.16 -13.35
C THR A 294 -9.60 -2.35 -13.07
N GLY A 295 -10.10 -3.57 -13.28
CA GLY A 295 -9.27 -4.77 -13.15
C GLY A 295 -8.22 -4.84 -14.24
N HIS A 296 -8.62 -4.61 -15.50
CA HIS A 296 -7.70 -4.66 -16.63
C HIS A 296 -8.09 -3.63 -17.70
N MET A 297 -7.09 -2.91 -18.20
CA MET A 297 -7.23 -2.00 -19.33
C MET A 297 -6.43 -2.53 -20.51
N THR A 298 -7.11 -2.85 -21.60
CA THR A 298 -6.50 -3.34 -22.83
C THR A 298 -7.10 -2.67 -24.06
N GLY A 299 -6.30 -2.58 -25.12
CA GLY A 299 -6.69 -2.02 -26.41
C GLY A 299 -6.49 -0.49 -26.54
N GLY A 300 -6.03 -0.11 -27.74
CA GLY A 300 -5.75 1.24 -28.26
C GLY A 300 -5.45 2.37 -27.25
N THR A 301 -6.00 3.56 -27.50
CA THR A 301 -5.66 4.79 -26.77
C THR A 301 -6.57 5.01 -25.54
N SER A 302 -6.84 3.94 -24.79
CA SER A 302 -7.72 3.98 -23.61
C SER A 302 -7.09 4.79 -22.46
N SER A 303 -7.92 5.44 -21.63
CA SER A 303 -7.42 6.29 -20.54
C SER A 303 -8.27 6.26 -19.27
N ILE A 304 -7.60 6.52 -18.15
CA ILE A 304 -8.22 6.80 -16.84
C ILE A 304 -7.72 8.16 -16.37
N SER A 305 -8.64 9.10 -16.14
CA SER A 305 -8.30 10.47 -15.73
C SER A 305 -9.22 11.00 -14.63
N GLY A 306 -8.73 11.89 -13.77
CA GLY A 306 -9.53 12.52 -12.71
C GLY A 306 -10.24 11.54 -11.76
N SER A 307 -9.80 10.28 -11.70
CA SER A 307 -10.56 9.19 -11.10
C SER A 307 -9.86 8.64 -9.86
N TYR A 308 -10.61 8.13 -8.89
CA TYR A 308 -9.99 7.66 -7.65
C TYR A 308 -10.64 6.44 -7.02
N ALA A 309 -9.86 5.74 -6.20
CA ALA A 309 -10.35 4.60 -5.43
C ALA A 309 -9.86 4.60 -3.98
N THR A 310 -10.74 4.36 -3.02
CA THR A 310 -10.38 4.34 -1.59
C THR A 310 -10.58 2.98 -0.92
N GLY A 311 -11.24 2.04 -1.59
CA GLY A 311 -11.42 0.68 -1.10
C GLY A 311 -10.16 -0.16 -1.23
N ASN A 312 -10.02 -1.15 -0.35
CA ASN A 312 -8.90 -2.10 -0.42
C ASN A 312 -8.99 -2.97 -1.67
N VAL A 313 -7.85 -3.26 -2.29
CA VAL A 313 -7.72 -4.06 -3.50
C VAL A 313 -6.94 -5.33 -3.21
N ARG A 314 -7.51 -6.50 -3.52
CA ARG A 314 -6.86 -7.81 -3.38
C ARG A 314 -6.96 -8.63 -4.66
N ALA A 315 -5.83 -9.10 -5.16
CA ALA A 315 -5.75 -10.15 -6.18
C ALA A 315 -5.07 -11.39 -5.59
N ASP A 316 -5.69 -12.56 -5.74
CA ASP A 316 -5.21 -13.84 -5.22
C ASP A 316 -5.38 -14.92 -6.29
N GLY A 317 -4.30 -15.27 -6.96
CA GLY A 317 -4.30 -16.11 -8.16
C GLY A 317 -3.01 -16.91 -8.29
N THR A 318 -2.86 -17.64 -9.40
CA THR A 318 -1.51 -18.11 -9.80
C THR A 318 -0.67 -16.90 -10.19
N THR A 319 -1.16 -16.08 -11.11
CA THR A 319 -0.61 -14.75 -11.40
C THR A 319 -1.57 -13.70 -10.86
N SER A 320 -1.06 -12.71 -10.14
CA SER A 320 -1.91 -11.71 -9.48
C SER A 320 -1.50 -10.31 -9.89
N TYR A 321 -2.49 -9.52 -10.34
CA TYR A 321 -2.35 -8.15 -10.78
C TYR A 321 -3.24 -7.26 -9.91
N ALA A 322 -2.65 -6.60 -8.91
CA ALA A 322 -3.36 -5.72 -7.99
C ALA A 322 -2.88 -4.28 -8.17
N GLY A 323 -3.79 -3.37 -8.49
CA GLY A 323 -3.50 -1.94 -8.61
C GLY A 323 -4.54 -1.07 -7.92
N GLY A 324 -4.14 -0.03 -7.19
CA GLY A 324 -5.12 0.83 -6.53
C GLY A 324 -6.06 1.53 -7.53
N VAL A 325 -5.59 1.86 -8.73
CA VAL A 325 -6.44 2.35 -9.84
C VAL A 325 -6.67 1.25 -10.87
N ALA A 326 -5.62 0.64 -11.40
CA ALA A 326 -5.71 -0.37 -12.47
C ALA A 326 -4.91 -1.64 -12.15
N GLY A 327 -5.53 -2.81 -12.18
CA GLY A 327 -4.81 -4.08 -11.94
C GLY A 327 -3.69 -4.30 -12.97
N SER A 328 -4.01 -4.20 -14.26
CA SER A 328 -3.02 -4.28 -15.34
C SER A 328 -3.41 -3.41 -16.54
N VAL A 329 -2.43 -2.75 -17.17
CA VAL A 329 -2.60 -1.96 -18.39
C VAL A 329 -1.73 -2.53 -19.51
N THR A 330 -2.35 -2.96 -20.60
CA THR A 330 -1.65 -3.51 -21.80
C THR A 330 -2.14 -2.87 -23.09
N ALA A 331 -2.69 -1.66 -22.98
CA ALA A 331 -3.18 -0.87 -24.09
C ALA A 331 -1.99 -0.18 -24.77
N SER A 332 -1.80 -0.38 -26.09
CA SER A 332 -0.81 0.38 -26.86
C SER A 332 -1.15 1.87 -26.78
N PHE A 333 -0.49 2.62 -25.88
CA PHE A 333 -0.77 4.01 -25.47
C PHE A 333 -1.82 4.22 -24.37
N GLY A 334 -2.01 3.25 -23.47
CA GLY A 334 -2.82 3.41 -22.26
C GLY A 334 -2.26 4.49 -21.32
N ASN A 335 -3.12 5.35 -20.77
CA ASN A 335 -2.70 6.41 -19.85
C ASN A 335 -3.51 6.40 -18.56
N ILE A 336 -2.83 6.60 -17.43
CA ILE A 336 -3.46 6.93 -16.15
C ILE A 336 -2.94 8.30 -15.73
N SER A 337 -3.82 9.27 -15.58
CA SER A 337 -3.42 10.63 -15.22
C SER A 337 -4.29 11.23 -14.13
N THR A 338 -3.74 12.12 -13.30
CA THR A 338 -4.52 12.93 -12.34
C THR A 338 -5.46 12.08 -11.46
N SER A 339 -5.02 10.87 -11.12
CA SER A 339 -5.84 9.84 -10.48
C SER A 339 -5.16 9.32 -9.23
N TYR A 340 -5.92 8.84 -8.25
CA TYR A 340 -5.32 8.43 -6.98
C TYR A 340 -5.98 7.23 -6.31
N ALA A 341 -5.23 6.57 -5.42
CA ALA A 341 -5.77 5.50 -4.60
C ALA A 341 -5.29 5.54 -3.15
N THR A 342 -6.18 5.30 -2.19
CA THR A 342 -5.84 5.36 -0.75
C THR A 342 -6.03 4.04 -0.01
N GLY A 343 -6.71 3.06 -0.61
CA GLY A 343 -6.87 1.72 -0.04
C GLY A 343 -5.58 0.90 -0.12
N SER A 344 -5.44 -0.10 0.75
CA SER A 344 -4.30 -1.02 0.68
C SER A 344 -4.39 -1.91 -0.56
N VAL A 345 -3.25 -2.22 -1.18
CA VAL A 345 -3.15 -3.07 -2.37
C VAL A 345 -2.39 -4.35 -2.03
N THR A 346 -2.96 -5.51 -2.32
CA THR A 346 -2.33 -6.81 -2.03
C THR A 346 -2.46 -7.78 -3.19
N ALA A 347 -1.33 -8.31 -3.66
CA ALA A 347 -1.24 -9.43 -4.59
C ALA A 347 -0.67 -10.66 -3.87
N THR A 348 -1.39 -11.78 -3.86
CA THR A 348 -0.94 -13.07 -3.30
C THR A 348 -1.02 -14.17 -4.36
N GLY A 349 -0.26 -15.24 -4.19
CA GLY A 349 -0.23 -16.34 -5.16
C GLY A 349 1.06 -17.15 -5.19
N THR A 350 1.16 -18.05 -6.16
CA THR A 350 2.30 -18.97 -6.35
C THR A 350 3.11 -18.71 -7.62
N GLY A 351 2.60 -17.93 -8.57
CA GLY A 351 3.29 -17.50 -9.79
C GLY A 351 3.87 -16.10 -9.64
N ALA A 352 3.67 -15.24 -10.64
CA ALA A 352 4.14 -13.86 -10.60
C ALA A 352 3.12 -12.92 -9.94
N LEU A 353 3.58 -12.07 -9.03
CA LEU A 353 2.76 -11.13 -8.26
C LEU A 353 3.15 -9.70 -8.62
N TYR A 354 2.16 -8.89 -8.98
CA TYR A 354 2.31 -7.50 -9.38
C TYR A 354 1.38 -6.64 -8.51
N ALA A 355 1.96 -5.86 -7.59
CA ALA A 355 1.23 -4.97 -6.71
C ALA A 355 1.70 -3.53 -6.91
N GLY A 356 0.77 -2.62 -7.21
CA GLY A 356 1.07 -1.20 -7.37
C GLY A 356 0.02 -0.30 -6.73
N GLY A 357 0.42 0.79 -6.07
CA GLY A 357 -0.55 1.72 -5.49
C GLY A 357 -1.42 2.39 -6.55
N VAL A 358 -0.92 2.62 -7.77
CA VAL A 358 -1.72 3.08 -8.92
C VAL A 358 -1.98 1.93 -9.89
N ALA A 359 -0.92 1.26 -10.38
CA ALA A 359 -1.05 0.19 -11.36
C ALA A 359 -0.26 -1.06 -10.96
N GLY A 360 -0.87 -2.24 -11.00
CA GLY A 360 -0.12 -3.48 -10.72
C GLY A 360 0.98 -3.73 -11.76
N HIS A 361 0.60 -3.68 -13.03
CA HIS A 361 1.45 -4.04 -14.16
C HIS A 361 1.14 -3.21 -15.40
N MET A 362 2.16 -2.78 -16.14
CA MET A 362 2.00 -2.07 -17.42
C MET A 362 2.97 -2.61 -18.49
N MET A 363 2.51 -2.72 -19.75
CA MET A 363 3.29 -3.22 -20.88
C MET A 363 3.13 -2.39 -22.16
N GLY A 364 4.21 -1.76 -22.60
CA GLY A 364 4.26 -0.89 -23.78
C GLY A 364 4.59 0.57 -23.44
N ASN A 365 4.16 1.50 -24.28
CA ASN A 365 4.53 2.93 -24.18
C ASN A 365 3.59 3.70 -23.22
N GLU A 366 3.03 3.03 -22.21
CA GLU A 366 2.00 3.60 -21.34
C GLU A 366 2.57 4.61 -20.35
N LYS A 367 1.69 5.47 -19.84
CA LYS A 367 2.08 6.59 -18.96
C LYS A 367 1.28 6.62 -17.67
N ILE A 368 1.99 6.91 -16.58
CA ILE A 368 1.41 7.36 -15.31
C ILE A 368 1.86 8.82 -15.12
N THR A 369 0.90 9.74 -14.95
CA THR A 369 1.22 11.17 -14.84
C THR A 369 0.37 11.85 -13.78
N ASN A 370 1.01 12.53 -12.83
CA ASN A 370 0.34 13.25 -11.75
C ASN A 370 -0.63 12.36 -10.95
N CYS A 371 -0.23 11.12 -10.67
CA CYS A 371 -1.02 10.18 -9.89
C CYS A 371 -0.40 9.98 -8.50
N TYR A 372 -1.21 9.64 -7.51
CA TYR A 372 -0.67 9.32 -6.19
C TYR A 372 -1.36 8.15 -5.50
N ALA A 373 -0.63 7.53 -4.57
CA ALA A 373 -1.19 6.55 -3.66
C ALA A 373 -0.70 6.72 -2.22
N THR A 374 -1.49 6.25 -1.26
CA THR A 374 -1.18 6.40 0.19
C THR A 374 -1.34 5.12 1.00
N GLY A 375 -1.96 4.08 0.44
CA GLY A 375 -2.20 2.81 1.12
C GLY A 375 -1.03 1.84 0.93
N SER A 376 -0.75 1.00 1.93
CA SER A 376 0.33 0.03 1.84
C SER A 376 0.17 -0.92 0.64
N VAL A 377 1.29 -1.27 0.01
CA VAL A 377 1.36 -2.13 -1.17
C VAL A 377 2.16 -3.40 -0.86
N ALA A 378 1.56 -4.57 -1.09
CA ALA A 378 2.18 -5.86 -0.79
C ALA A 378 2.05 -6.86 -1.94
N ALA A 379 3.17 -7.35 -2.45
CA ALA A 379 3.25 -8.56 -3.28
C ALA A 379 3.74 -9.71 -2.39
N ALA A 380 2.83 -10.51 -1.85
CA ALA A 380 3.10 -11.46 -0.77
C ALA A 380 2.81 -12.92 -1.17
N GLY A 381 3.86 -13.66 -1.50
CA GLY A 381 3.77 -15.10 -1.75
C GLY A 381 5.10 -15.80 -1.53
N THR A 382 5.26 -16.52 -0.42
CA THR A 382 6.49 -17.26 -0.11
C THR A 382 6.80 -18.39 -1.11
N GLY A 383 5.80 -18.83 -1.89
CA GLY A 383 5.96 -19.76 -3.01
C GLY A 383 5.99 -19.09 -4.39
N ALA A 384 5.88 -17.76 -4.47
CA ALA A 384 5.80 -17.02 -5.73
C ALA A 384 7.12 -17.07 -6.51
N THR A 385 7.06 -17.23 -7.82
CA THR A 385 8.26 -17.18 -8.67
C THR A 385 8.87 -15.77 -8.65
N ASN A 386 8.02 -14.75 -8.78
CA ASN A 386 8.42 -13.36 -8.84
C ASN A 386 7.43 -12.49 -8.09
N SER A 387 7.93 -11.57 -7.26
CA SER A 387 7.09 -10.64 -6.50
C SER A 387 7.58 -9.22 -6.75
N TYR A 388 6.71 -8.40 -7.32
CA TYR A 388 7.01 -7.01 -7.67
C TYR A 388 6.01 -6.09 -6.97
N ALA A 389 6.52 -5.21 -6.11
CA ALA A 389 5.72 -4.22 -5.38
C ALA A 389 6.24 -2.82 -5.64
N GLY A 390 5.36 -1.91 -6.04
CA GLY A 390 5.69 -0.49 -6.17
C GLY A 390 4.65 0.42 -5.54
N GLY A 391 5.06 1.49 -4.86
CA GLY A 391 4.08 2.45 -4.32
C GLY A 391 3.23 3.12 -5.41
N VAL A 392 3.76 3.26 -6.64
CA VAL A 392 2.98 3.69 -7.82
C VAL A 392 2.73 2.51 -8.76
N ILE A 393 3.77 1.77 -9.16
CA ILE A 393 3.64 0.65 -10.12
C ILE A 393 4.43 -0.60 -9.71
N GLY A 394 3.78 -1.76 -9.74
CA GLY A 394 4.47 -3.02 -9.45
C GLY A 394 5.55 -3.35 -10.49
N TYR A 395 5.16 -3.37 -11.77
CA TYR A 395 6.06 -3.76 -12.87
C TYR A 395 5.74 -3.00 -14.15
N LEU A 396 6.78 -2.46 -14.79
CA LEU A 396 6.70 -1.76 -16.08
C LEU A 396 7.65 -2.40 -17.09
N ASN A 397 7.10 -2.83 -18.24
CA ASN A 397 7.89 -3.46 -19.31
C ASN A 397 7.64 -2.86 -20.70
N SER A 398 8.75 -2.52 -21.36
CA SER A 398 8.91 -2.12 -22.77
C SER A 398 8.50 -0.68 -23.10
N GLY A 399 8.98 -0.14 -24.22
CA GLY A 399 8.31 0.96 -24.93
C GLY A 399 8.59 2.43 -24.52
N ALA A 400 9.60 2.73 -23.71
CA ALA A 400 9.79 4.09 -23.19
C ALA A 400 8.57 4.64 -22.39
N GLY A 401 7.85 3.75 -21.68
CA GLY A 401 6.81 4.16 -20.73
C GLY A 401 7.36 5.13 -19.67
N THR A 402 6.51 6.03 -19.20
CA THR A 402 6.92 7.14 -18.32
C THR A 402 6.08 7.24 -17.05
N ILE A 403 6.76 7.46 -15.92
CA ILE A 403 6.17 7.81 -14.64
C ILE A 403 6.65 9.22 -14.31
N THR A 404 5.75 10.19 -14.32
CA THR A 404 6.10 11.59 -14.12
C THR A 404 5.18 12.25 -13.10
N GLY A 405 5.74 13.05 -12.20
CA GLY A 405 4.96 13.80 -11.21
C GLY A 405 4.11 12.90 -10.30
N SER A 406 4.47 11.63 -10.14
CA SER A 406 3.63 10.63 -9.49
C SER A 406 4.31 10.09 -8.24
N TYR A 407 3.55 9.87 -7.18
CA TYR A 407 4.15 9.67 -5.87
C TYR A 407 3.37 8.72 -4.96
N HIS A 408 4.10 8.15 -4.00
CA HIS A 408 3.53 7.37 -2.91
C HIS A 408 3.83 8.10 -1.60
N GLU A 409 2.81 8.71 -0.99
CA GLU A 409 3.02 9.67 0.09
C GLU A 409 3.24 9.02 1.46
N THR A 410 2.63 7.85 1.67
CA THR A 410 2.65 7.07 2.92
C THR A 410 2.44 5.59 2.62
N GLY A 411 2.64 4.75 3.64
CA GLY A 411 2.35 3.32 3.55
C GLY A 411 3.58 2.52 3.14
N ASP A 412 3.66 1.28 3.62
CA ASP A 412 4.81 0.42 3.37
C ASP A 412 4.68 -0.25 2.01
N VAL A 413 5.82 -0.47 1.34
CA VAL A 413 5.91 -1.24 0.10
C VAL A 413 6.69 -2.52 0.37
N SER A 414 6.08 -3.68 0.16
CA SER A 414 6.69 -4.97 0.48
C SER A 414 6.55 -6.00 -0.65
N ALA A 415 7.65 -6.69 -0.96
CA ALA A 415 7.67 -7.82 -1.88
C ALA A 415 8.26 -9.05 -1.17
N THR A 416 7.53 -10.15 -1.15
CA THR A 416 7.95 -11.43 -0.57
C THR A 416 7.71 -12.57 -1.56
N GLY A 417 8.78 -13.25 -1.99
CA GLY A 417 8.77 -14.20 -3.09
C GLY A 417 9.76 -15.36 -2.89
N ALA A 418 9.54 -16.50 -3.55
CA ALA A 418 10.47 -17.63 -3.51
C ALA A 418 11.74 -17.31 -4.30
N ALA A 419 11.67 -16.96 -5.59
CA ALA A 419 12.90 -16.73 -6.37
C ALA A 419 13.35 -15.26 -6.34
N THR A 420 12.55 -14.35 -6.90
CA THR A 420 12.90 -12.92 -7.00
C THR A 420 11.86 -12.05 -6.32
N SER A 421 12.31 -11.16 -5.43
CA SER A 421 11.49 -10.12 -4.81
C SER A 421 12.05 -8.75 -5.15
N SER A 422 11.21 -7.84 -5.66
CA SER A 422 11.58 -6.48 -6.00
C SER A 422 10.56 -5.50 -5.42
N ALA A 423 11.01 -4.61 -4.55
CA ALA A 423 10.18 -3.58 -3.93
C ALA A 423 10.78 -2.20 -4.22
N GLY A 424 9.94 -1.29 -4.73
CA GLY A 424 10.32 0.10 -5.00
C GLY A 424 9.30 1.08 -4.45
N GLY A 425 9.72 2.16 -3.80
CA GLY A 425 8.73 3.13 -3.30
C GLY A 425 7.88 3.78 -4.41
N VAL A 426 8.42 3.93 -5.62
CA VAL A 426 7.65 4.31 -6.82
C VAL A 426 7.38 3.09 -7.68
N ALA A 427 8.41 2.34 -8.04
CA ALA A 427 8.30 1.25 -9.01
C ALA A 427 9.03 -0.03 -8.58
N GLY A 428 8.32 -1.16 -8.53
CA GLY A 428 8.94 -2.43 -8.14
C GLY A 428 10.03 -2.88 -9.11
N TYR A 429 9.72 -2.88 -10.42
CA TYR A 429 10.66 -3.27 -11.47
C TYR A 429 10.40 -2.46 -12.74
N LEU A 430 11.47 -1.96 -13.37
CA LEU A 430 11.40 -1.29 -14.68
C LEU A 430 12.34 -1.93 -15.69
N MET A 431 11.87 -2.07 -16.93
CA MET A 431 12.72 -2.44 -18.07
C MET A 431 12.40 -1.68 -19.36
N GLY A 432 13.36 -1.67 -20.29
CA GLY A 432 13.12 -1.41 -21.71
C GLY A 432 12.98 0.07 -22.08
N GLY A 433 13.81 0.93 -21.50
CA GLY A 433 13.84 2.37 -21.77
C GLY A 433 12.92 3.21 -20.89
N ALA A 434 12.23 2.59 -19.92
CA ALA A 434 11.27 3.26 -19.06
C ALA A 434 11.91 4.39 -18.23
N LYS A 435 11.14 5.45 -17.96
CA LYS A 435 11.61 6.66 -17.26
C LYS A 435 10.77 6.98 -16.03
N ILE A 436 11.44 7.35 -14.95
CA ILE A 436 10.85 8.00 -13.78
C ILE A 436 11.40 9.42 -13.70
N SER A 437 10.52 10.41 -13.61
CA SER A 437 10.89 11.79 -13.38
C SER A 437 9.99 12.46 -12.35
N ASP A 438 10.56 13.35 -11.54
CA ASP A 438 9.80 14.23 -10.64
C ASP A 438 8.83 13.46 -9.73
N SER A 439 9.26 12.28 -9.29
CA SER A 439 8.42 11.28 -8.61
C SER A 439 9.08 10.87 -7.30
N TYR A 440 8.29 10.50 -6.30
CA TYR A 440 8.85 10.23 -4.98
C TYR A 440 8.06 9.22 -4.16
N HIS A 441 8.75 8.67 -3.16
CA HIS A 441 8.16 7.88 -2.09
C HIS A 441 8.49 8.48 -0.74
N LYS A 442 7.49 8.65 0.11
CA LYS A 442 7.64 9.32 1.39
C LYS A 442 6.98 8.51 2.51
N ASN A 443 7.52 8.63 3.72
CA ASN A 443 6.89 8.21 4.98
C ASN A 443 6.36 6.74 5.03
N GLY A 444 7.07 5.79 4.42
CA GLY A 444 6.80 4.35 4.57
C GLY A 444 8.02 3.50 4.20
N ASP A 445 8.17 2.31 4.75
CA ASP A 445 9.36 1.49 4.52
C ASP A 445 9.23 0.65 3.24
N VAL A 446 10.36 0.40 2.57
CA VAL A 446 10.45 -0.44 1.38
C VAL A 446 11.21 -1.72 1.71
N THR A 447 10.55 -2.87 1.62
CA THR A 447 11.11 -4.17 2.01
C THR A 447 11.01 -5.23 0.91
N ALA A 448 12.12 -5.84 0.53
CA ALA A 448 12.14 -7.01 -0.36
C ALA A 448 12.71 -8.25 0.36
N THR A 449 11.92 -9.33 0.39
CA THR A 449 12.27 -10.60 1.06
C THR A 449 12.17 -11.79 0.10
N GLY A 450 13.30 -12.29 -0.39
CA GLY A 450 13.40 -13.39 -1.35
C GLY A 450 14.23 -14.57 -0.86
N THR A 451 14.36 -15.65 -1.65
CA THR A 451 15.37 -16.69 -1.38
C THR A 451 16.62 -16.60 -2.25
N ASN A 452 16.47 -16.19 -3.53
CA ASN A 452 17.60 -15.99 -4.44
C ASN A 452 17.98 -14.52 -4.56
N TYR A 453 17.03 -13.67 -4.94
CA TYR A 453 17.29 -12.26 -5.21
C TYR A 453 16.27 -11.37 -4.51
N SER A 454 16.78 -10.46 -3.69
CA SER A 454 16.00 -9.37 -3.10
C SER A 454 16.52 -8.03 -3.63
N TYR A 455 15.65 -7.24 -4.24
CA TYR A 455 15.92 -5.90 -4.74
C TYR A 455 15.02 -4.90 -4.02
N ALA A 456 15.57 -4.03 -3.19
CA ALA A 456 14.83 -2.99 -2.50
C ALA A 456 15.39 -1.63 -2.88
N GLY A 457 14.54 -0.73 -3.36
CA GLY A 457 14.92 0.64 -3.70
C GLY A 457 13.90 1.65 -3.21
N GLY A 458 14.34 2.79 -2.66
CA GLY A 458 13.39 3.80 -2.22
C GLY A 458 12.56 4.39 -3.37
N VAL A 459 13.10 4.46 -4.59
CA VAL A 459 12.36 4.84 -5.81
C VAL A 459 12.06 3.59 -6.65
N ALA A 460 13.08 2.83 -7.04
CA ALA A 460 12.93 1.66 -7.90
C ALA A 460 13.57 0.41 -7.31
N GLY A 461 12.87 -0.72 -7.24
CA GLY A 461 13.51 -1.96 -6.77
C GLY A 461 14.65 -2.39 -7.70
N ASN A 462 14.34 -2.55 -8.98
CA ASN A 462 15.30 -2.96 -10.01
C ASN A 462 15.06 -2.17 -11.30
N LEU A 463 16.13 -1.54 -11.81
CA LEU A 463 16.10 -0.72 -13.01
C LEU A 463 16.95 -1.35 -14.13
N ASN A 464 16.33 -1.65 -15.27
CA ASN A 464 16.98 -2.33 -16.38
C ASN A 464 16.84 -1.57 -17.71
N SER A 465 17.94 -0.93 -18.14
CA SER A 465 17.96 -0.04 -19.31
C SER A 465 16.93 1.10 -19.17
N GLY A 466 16.90 1.79 -18.02
CA GLY A 466 15.92 2.85 -17.73
C GLY A 466 16.53 4.06 -17.05
N HIS A 467 15.72 5.12 -16.87
CA HIS A 467 16.20 6.40 -16.32
C HIS A 467 15.40 6.82 -15.09
N ILE A 468 16.09 7.31 -14.05
CA ILE A 468 15.47 8.01 -12.92
C ILE A 468 16.06 9.42 -12.86
N SER A 469 15.19 10.42 -12.77
CA SER A 469 15.59 11.82 -12.71
C SER A 469 14.78 12.59 -11.68
N ASN A 470 15.39 13.53 -10.96
CA ASN A 470 14.72 14.45 -10.03
C ASN A 470 13.75 13.75 -9.06
N SER A 471 14.11 12.54 -8.60
CA SER A 471 13.23 11.68 -7.83
C SER A 471 13.84 11.35 -6.48
N TYR A 472 13.02 11.13 -5.46
CA TYR A 472 13.55 10.90 -4.12
C TYR A 472 12.75 9.93 -3.25
N ALA A 473 13.41 9.44 -2.19
CA ALA A 473 12.78 8.59 -1.20
C ALA A 473 13.21 8.91 0.24
N THR A 474 12.27 8.90 1.19
CA THR A 474 12.59 9.19 2.61
C THR A 474 12.44 8.00 3.57
N GLY A 475 11.73 6.95 3.17
CA GLY A 475 11.53 5.74 3.96
C GLY A 475 12.76 4.83 4.03
N SER A 476 12.82 3.96 5.05
CA SER A 476 13.92 3.01 5.14
C SER A 476 13.80 1.91 4.08
N VAL A 477 14.92 1.42 3.60
CA VAL A 477 15.00 0.41 2.54
C VAL A 477 15.70 -0.83 3.07
N THR A 478 15.03 -1.98 2.99
CA THR A 478 15.58 -3.27 3.44
C THR A 478 15.48 -4.34 2.35
N ALA A 479 16.62 -4.93 1.98
CA ALA A 479 16.66 -6.15 1.17
C ALA A 479 17.19 -7.32 2.03
N SER A 480 16.41 -8.39 2.11
CA SER A 480 16.75 -9.60 2.86
C SER A 480 16.55 -10.82 1.97
N ALA A 481 17.60 -11.58 1.67
CA ALA A 481 17.46 -12.85 0.96
C ALA A 481 17.87 -14.00 1.89
N THR A 482 17.11 -15.09 1.92
CA THR A 482 17.41 -16.24 2.78
C THR A 482 17.53 -17.53 1.98
N GLY A 483 18.61 -18.29 2.17
CA GLY A 483 18.52 -19.75 2.01
C GLY A 483 19.42 -20.43 1.00
N LEU A 484 20.32 -19.74 0.28
CA LEU A 484 21.24 -20.40 -0.66
C LEU A 484 22.63 -19.74 -0.74
N ALA A 485 23.65 -20.52 -1.10
CA ALA A 485 25.01 -20.02 -1.37
C ALA A 485 25.07 -19.03 -2.54
N SER A 486 24.02 -18.96 -3.36
CA SER A 486 23.87 -18.02 -4.47
C SER A 486 22.85 -16.90 -4.18
N SER A 487 22.52 -16.63 -2.92
CA SER A 487 21.55 -15.59 -2.55
C SER A 487 22.17 -14.19 -2.55
N TYR A 488 21.39 -13.19 -2.98
CA TYR A 488 21.79 -11.80 -3.10
C TYR A 488 20.75 -10.83 -2.51
N SER A 489 21.20 -9.91 -1.67
CA SER A 489 20.43 -8.77 -1.20
C SER A 489 20.98 -7.47 -1.81
N HIS A 490 20.14 -6.74 -2.53
CA HIS A 490 20.47 -5.47 -3.17
C HIS A 490 19.58 -4.37 -2.58
N ALA A 491 20.14 -3.52 -1.72
CA ALA A 491 19.42 -2.41 -1.12
C ALA A 491 20.02 -1.08 -1.57
N GLY A 492 19.19 -0.20 -2.11
CA GLY A 492 19.59 1.15 -2.50
C GLY A 492 18.59 2.21 -2.04
N GLY A 493 19.04 3.36 -1.56
CA GLY A 493 18.09 4.41 -1.18
C GLY A 493 17.27 4.93 -2.36
N VAL A 494 17.82 4.94 -3.59
CA VAL A 494 17.08 5.25 -4.82
C VAL A 494 16.77 3.99 -5.60
N SER A 495 17.77 3.15 -5.92
CA SER A 495 17.55 1.90 -6.66
C SER A 495 18.26 0.70 -6.05
N GLY A 496 17.58 -0.43 -5.89
CA GLY A 496 18.24 -1.66 -5.42
C GLY A 496 19.34 -2.12 -6.38
N CYS A 497 19.03 -2.19 -7.68
CA CYS A 497 19.98 -2.55 -8.73
C CYS A 497 19.85 -1.65 -9.96
N LEU A 498 20.99 -1.27 -10.53
CA LEU A 498 21.12 -0.50 -11.76
C LEU A 498 21.80 -1.37 -12.83
N ASN A 499 21.03 -1.90 -13.78
CA ASN A 499 21.52 -2.78 -14.85
C ASN A 499 22.01 -1.98 -16.08
N PRO A 500 22.74 -2.60 -17.03
CA PRO A 500 23.37 -1.92 -18.15
C PRO A 500 22.43 -0.99 -18.92
N GLY A 501 22.90 0.20 -19.27
CA GLY A 501 22.13 1.20 -20.03
C GLY A 501 21.20 2.04 -19.16
N SER A 502 21.33 1.97 -17.83
CA SER A 502 20.48 2.73 -16.92
C SER A 502 21.18 3.95 -16.35
N THR A 503 20.43 5.02 -16.07
CA THR A 503 21.00 6.26 -15.52
C THR A 503 20.16 6.83 -14.39
N ILE A 504 20.80 7.33 -13.33
CA ILE A 504 20.19 8.09 -12.25
C ILE A 504 20.78 9.50 -12.24
N ILE A 505 19.92 10.52 -12.25
CA ILE A 505 20.32 11.94 -12.29
C ILE A 505 19.55 12.73 -11.22
N GLY A 506 20.22 13.61 -10.47
CA GLY A 506 19.52 14.60 -9.63
C GLY A 506 18.61 13.98 -8.57
N SER A 507 18.89 12.75 -8.12
CA SER A 507 17.98 11.95 -7.31
C SER A 507 18.61 11.63 -5.96
N TYR A 508 17.80 11.49 -4.91
CA TYR A 508 18.33 11.36 -3.55
C TYR A 508 17.50 10.49 -2.61
N ALA A 509 18.13 10.03 -1.54
CA ALA A 509 17.46 9.28 -0.49
C ALA A 509 17.92 9.66 0.92
N THR A 510 16.99 9.72 1.86
CA THR A 510 17.29 10.10 3.26
C THR A 510 17.06 8.97 4.27
N GLY A 511 16.31 7.93 3.90
CA GLY A 511 16.04 6.79 4.76
C GLY A 511 17.24 5.85 4.90
N SER A 512 17.27 5.07 5.98
CA SER A 512 18.32 4.08 6.21
C SER A 512 18.27 2.95 5.18
N VAL A 513 19.42 2.42 4.78
CA VAL A 513 19.53 1.35 3.78
C VAL A 513 20.19 0.13 4.40
N THR A 514 19.52 -1.02 4.33
CA THR A 514 20.00 -2.29 4.88
C THR A 514 19.92 -3.42 3.85
N ALA A 515 21.04 -4.07 3.56
CA ALA A 515 21.08 -5.34 2.83
C ALA A 515 21.56 -6.45 3.78
N ASN A 516 20.75 -7.48 4.01
CA ASN A 516 21.08 -8.52 4.99
C ASN A 516 20.72 -9.95 4.57
N ASN A 517 21.13 -10.92 5.41
CA ASN A 517 20.80 -12.35 5.38
C ASN A 517 21.25 -13.17 4.16
N ALA A 518 21.67 -12.51 3.08
CA ALA A 518 22.13 -13.15 1.86
C ALA A 518 23.57 -13.68 1.98
N ASN A 519 23.94 -14.56 1.06
CA ASN A 519 25.34 -14.92 0.88
C ASN A 519 26.16 -13.71 0.45
N LYS A 520 25.58 -12.85 -0.42
CA LYS A 520 26.15 -11.58 -0.85
C LYS A 520 25.19 -10.43 -0.58
N SER A 521 25.62 -9.45 0.20
CA SER A 521 24.82 -8.28 0.56
C SER A 521 25.45 -7.00 -0.01
N TYR A 522 24.68 -6.26 -0.81
CA TYR A 522 25.10 -5.00 -1.42
C TYR A 522 24.16 -3.88 -0.97
N ALA A 523 24.69 -2.92 -0.20
CA ALA A 523 23.94 -1.78 0.30
C ALA A 523 24.59 -0.47 -0.20
N GLY A 524 23.79 0.39 -0.83
CA GLY A 524 24.23 1.71 -1.27
C GLY A 524 23.25 2.79 -0.86
N GLY A 525 23.71 3.95 -0.43
CA GLY A 525 22.78 5.05 -0.11
C GLY A 525 21.98 5.52 -1.31
N VAL A 526 22.51 5.40 -2.53
CA VAL A 526 21.77 5.64 -3.79
C VAL A 526 21.46 4.32 -4.50
N VAL A 527 22.48 3.50 -4.79
CA VAL A 527 22.32 2.23 -5.52
C VAL A 527 22.99 1.05 -4.81
N GLY A 528 22.27 -0.04 -4.58
CA GLY A 528 22.85 -1.26 -4.00
C GLY A 528 23.95 -1.86 -4.87
N HIS A 529 23.61 -2.19 -6.12
CA HIS A 529 24.54 -2.74 -7.09
C HIS A 529 24.40 -2.05 -8.44
N LEU A 530 25.52 -1.57 -8.96
CA LEU A 530 25.62 -0.97 -10.27
C LEU A 530 26.40 -1.91 -11.20
N THR A 531 25.76 -2.30 -12.30
CA THR A 531 26.33 -3.23 -13.29
C THR A 531 26.42 -2.62 -14.68
N SER A 532 27.51 -2.96 -15.39
CA SER A 532 27.64 -2.74 -16.83
C SER A 532 28.08 -4.01 -17.56
N SER A 533 27.63 -4.13 -18.79
CA SER A 533 28.14 -5.12 -19.73
C SER A 533 28.39 -4.44 -21.08
N SER A 534 27.40 -4.38 -21.96
CA SER A 534 27.48 -3.80 -23.31
C SER A 534 27.19 -2.30 -23.37
N SER A 535 26.52 -1.75 -22.35
CA SER A 535 26.17 -0.34 -22.22
C SER A 535 26.58 0.22 -20.86
N SER A 536 26.94 1.50 -20.84
CA SER A 536 27.31 2.21 -19.61
C SER A 536 26.11 2.44 -18.71
N SER A 537 26.33 2.43 -17.39
CA SER A 537 25.34 2.80 -16.38
C SER A 537 25.91 3.93 -15.52
N ASN A 538 25.14 4.98 -15.27
CA ASN A 538 25.66 6.21 -14.66
C ASN A 538 24.84 6.68 -13.46
N ILE A 539 25.53 7.21 -12.46
CA ILE A 539 24.95 8.00 -11.37
C ILE A 539 25.56 9.40 -11.44
N ILE A 540 24.70 10.41 -11.50
CA ILE A 540 25.09 11.80 -11.73
C ILE A 540 24.33 12.69 -10.75
N SER A 541 25.02 13.63 -10.09
CA SER A 541 24.37 14.67 -9.27
C SER A 541 23.39 14.11 -8.22
N SER A 542 23.73 12.99 -7.59
CA SER A 542 22.82 12.23 -6.73
C SER A 542 23.42 12.03 -5.34
N TYR A 543 22.58 11.96 -4.30
CA TYR A 543 23.09 11.91 -2.93
C TYR A 543 22.26 11.09 -1.96
N ALA A 544 22.88 10.71 -0.84
CA ALA A 544 22.19 10.02 0.24
C ALA A 544 22.59 10.53 1.63
N THR A 545 21.62 10.58 2.54
CA THR A 545 21.85 11.02 3.93
C THR A 545 21.44 9.97 4.97
N GLY A 546 20.92 8.82 4.55
CA GLY A 546 20.62 7.71 5.46
C GLY A 546 21.84 6.83 5.74
N SER A 547 21.86 6.17 6.89
CA SER A 547 22.91 5.19 7.22
C SER A 547 22.83 3.97 6.30
N VAL A 548 23.99 3.42 5.92
CA VAL A 548 24.08 2.26 5.01
C VAL A 548 24.70 1.06 5.72
N THR A 549 24.01 -0.07 5.71
CA THR A 549 24.46 -1.31 6.36
C THR A 549 24.36 -2.51 5.42
N ALA A 550 25.46 -3.24 5.22
CA ALA A 550 25.48 -4.53 4.53
C ALA A 550 25.96 -5.64 5.48
N THR A 551 25.13 -6.66 5.69
CA THR A 551 25.45 -7.83 6.53
C THR A 551 25.20 -9.13 5.75
N GLY A 552 26.26 -9.75 5.25
CA GLY A 552 26.23 -10.92 4.40
C GLY A 552 26.99 -12.08 5.04
N ILE A 553 26.83 -13.28 4.49
CA ILE A 553 27.56 -14.45 5.00
C ILE A 553 28.97 -14.49 4.42
N ALA A 554 29.09 -14.48 3.09
CA ALA A 554 30.38 -14.57 2.40
C ALA A 554 30.92 -13.18 2.04
N GLU A 555 30.09 -12.31 1.47
CA GLU A 555 30.51 -11.01 0.96
C GLU A 555 29.52 -9.90 1.36
N SER A 556 30.06 -8.78 1.85
CA SER A 556 29.31 -7.54 2.10
C SER A 556 29.98 -6.35 1.45
N HIS A 557 29.21 -5.57 0.71
CA HIS A 557 29.66 -4.31 0.11
C HIS A 557 28.71 -3.19 0.56
N ALA A 558 29.25 -2.23 1.32
CA ALA A 558 28.50 -1.07 1.77
C ALA A 558 29.14 0.21 1.25
N GLY A 559 28.37 1.06 0.58
CA GLY A 559 28.84 2.37 0.11
C GLY A 559 27.83 3.47 0.35
N GLY A 560 28.28 4.68 0.68
CA GLY A 560 27.36 5.79 0.90
C GLY A 560 26.58 6.19 -0.37
N VAL A 561 27.14 5.97 -1.57
CA VAL A 561 26.43 6.13 -2.85
C VAL A 561 26.14 4.77 -3.47
N VAL A 562 27.17 3.93 -3.67
CA VAL A 562 27.03 2.61 -4.32
C VAL A 562 27.61 1.48 -3.48
N GLY A 563 26.86 0.40 -3.26
CA GLY A 563 27.40 -0.78 -2.57
C GLY A 563 28.54 -1.41 -3.37
N ARG A 564 28.21 -1.96 -4.55
CA ARG A 564 29.19 -2.54 -5.49
C ARG A 564 29.03 -1.96 -6.88
N LEU A 565 30.14 -1.63 -7.51
CA LEU A 565 30.21 -1.32 -8.93
C LEU A 565 31.01 -2.40 -9.66
N SER A 566 30.37 -3.11 -10.58
CA SER A 566 30.98 -4.21 -11.34
C SER A 566 30.71 -4.13 -12.84
N SER A 567 31.71 -4.45 -13.68
CA SER A 567 31.53 -4.61 -15.12
C SER A 567 31.99 -5.97 -15.60
N SER A 568 31.30 -6.52 -16.60
CA SER A 568 31.68 -7.76 -17.28
C SER A 568 32.28 -7.57 -18.68
N SER A 569 32.36 -6.33 -19.21
CA SER A 569 32.88 -6.05 -20.58
C SER A 569 33.21 -4.56 -20.82
N THR A 570 33.30 -4.11 -22.09
CA THR A 570 33.73 -2.77 -22.57
C THR A 570 32.92 -1.57 -22.07
N GLY A 571 31.76 -1.78 -21.43
CA GLY A 571 30.99 -0.70 -20.82
C GLY A 571 31.69 -0.12 -19.59
N SER A 572 31.76 1.20 -19.49
CA SER A 572 32.29 1.92 -18.32
C SER A 572 31.13 2.47 -17.50
N SER A 573 30.97 1.99 -16.28
CA SER A 573 30.02 2.52 -15.33
C SER A 573 30.62 3.67 -14.53
N ASN A 574 29.89 4.77 -14.33
CA ASN A 574 30.45 5.98 -13.74
C ASN A 574 29.59 6.54 -12.61
N ILE A 575 30.25 7.02 -11.57
CA ILE A 575 29.67 7.86 -10.52
C ILE A 575 30.31 9.23 -10.65
N SER A 576 29.49 10.28 -10.78
CA SER A 576 29.98 11.65 -10.91
C SER A 576 29.14 12.61 -10.08
N ASN A 577 29.79 13.62 -9.52
CA ASN A 577 29.12 14.70 -8.78
C ASN A 577 28.15 14.19 -7.70
N SER A 578 28.53 13.16 -6.96
CA SER A 578 27.61 12.45 -6.04
C SER A 578 28.19 12.37 -4.64
N TYR A 579 27.34 12.37 -3.62
CA TYR A 579 27.83 12.41 -2.23
C TYR A 579 26.97 11.67 -1.22
N ALA A 580 27.58 11.34 -0.09
CA ALA A 580 26.90 10.72 1.03
C ALA A 580 27.36 11.27 2.38
N THR A 581 26.41 11.53 3.29
CA THR A 581 26.73 12.22 4.55
C THR A 581 26.69 11.34 5.80
N SER A 582 26.07 10.16 5.70
CA SER A 582 25.84 9.26 6.83
C SER A 582 26.79 8.07 6.88
N SER A 583 26.85 7.43 8.05
CA SER A 583 27.75 6.31 8.32
C SER A 583 27.46 5.08 7.45
N VAL A 584 28.52 4.36 7.12
CA VAL A 584 28.53 3.16 6.29
C VAL A 584 29.15 2.00 7.07
N SER A 585 28.50 0.83 7.05
CA SER A 585 28.95 -0.37 7.74
C SER A 585 28.83 -1.62 6.86
N ALA A 586 29.89 -2.41 6.75
CA ALA A 586 29.89 -3.72 6.10
C ALA A 586 30.35 -4.82 7.06
N ASP A 587 29.62 -5.94 7.12
CA ASP A 587 29.97 -7.11 7.94
C ASP A 587 29.74 -8.42 7.15
N ALA A 588 30.77 -9.23 6.99
CA ALA A 588 30.73 -10.55 6.35
C ALA A 588 32.09 -11.25 6.52
N ALA A 589 32.25 -12.49 6.03
CA ALA A 589 33.57 -13.10 5.93
C ALA A 589 34.54 -12.17 5.17
N SER A 590 34.17 -11.76 3.95
CA SER A 590 34.81 -10.69 3.18
C SER A 590 33.94 -9.43 3.19
N SER A 591 34.44 -8.33 3.74
CA SER A 591 33.71 -7.06 3.86
C SER A 591 34.45 -5.88 3.24
N TYR A 592 33.68 -5.03 2.56
CA TYR A 592 34.17 -3.85 1.87
C TYR A 592 33.25 -2.65 2.19
N ALA A 593 33.79 -1.65 2.87
CA ALA A 593 33.06 -0.44 3.23
C ALA A 593 33.74 0.81 2.66
N GLY A 594 32.99 1.67 1.99
CA GLY A 594 33.51 2.96 1.50
C GLY A 594 32.53 4.10 1.68
N GLY A 595 33.02 5.32 1.90
CA GLY A 595 32.11 6.46 2.06
C GLY A 595 31.32 6.78 0.79
N VAL A 596 31.89 6.57 -0.41
CA VAL A 596 31.17 6.68 -1.69
C VAL A 596 30.82 5.29 -2.23
N ALA A 597 31.80 4.40 -2.38
CA ALA A 597 31.58 3.07 -2.93
C ALA A 597 32.19 1.96 -2.06
N GLY A 598 31.44 0.87 -1.81
CA GLY A 598 31.99 -0.30 -1.12
C GLY A 598 33.11 -0.95 -1.92
N SER A 599 32.87 -1.20 -3.21
CA SER A 599 33.92 -1.65 -4.13
C SER A 599 33.77 -1.08 -5.54
N LEU A 600 34.90 -0.79 -6.16
CA LEU A 600 35.02 -0.33 -7.54
C LEU A 600 35.81 -1.36 -8.36
N GLU A 601 35.11 -2.24 -9.07
CA GLU A 601 35.77 -3.27 -9.87
C GLU A 601 36.26 -2.76 -11.23
N SER A 602 35.60 -1.73 -11.76
CA SER A 602 35.83 -1.14 -13.08
C SER A 602 35.18 0.25 -13.16
N GLY A 603 35.39 1.01 -14.22
CA GLY A 603 34.72 2.30 -14.41
C GLY A 603 35.35 3.42 -13.59
N SER A 604 34.60 4.50 -13.33
CA SER A 604 35.15 5.69 -12.68
C SER A 604 34.27 6.26 -11.58
N ILE A 605 34.92 6.82 -10.57
CA ILE A 605 34.31 7.73 -9.60
C ILE A 605 34.99 9.07 -9.78
N SER A 606 34.22 10.09 -10.12
CA SER A 606 34.73 11.44 -10.24
C SER A 606 33.94 12.39 -9.35
N ASP A 607 34.63 13.40 -8.83
CA ASP A 607 33.99 14.58 -8.26
C ASP A 607 32.97 14.28 -7.16
N SER A 608 33.28 13.30 -6.33
CA SER A 608 32.35 12.76 -5.35
C SER A 608 32.96 12.85 -3.95
N TYR A 609 32.12 12.96 -2.92
CA TYR A 609 32.61 13.07 -1.55
C TYR A 609 31.76 12.34 -0.52
N ALA A 610 32.35 12.03 0.62
CA ALA A 610 31.64 11.42 1.74
C ALA A 610 32.11 11.97 3.08
N THR A 611 31.19 12.12 4.04
CA THR A 611 31.48 12.68 5.38
C THR A 611 31.22 11.68 6.52
N GLY A 612 30.44 10.63 6.29
CA GLY A 612 30.04 9.69 7.34
C GLY A 612 31.15 8.73 7.76
N ASN A 613 31.05 8.15 8.96
CA ASN A 613 32.03 7.16 9.42
C ASN A 613 31.96 5.87 8.60
N VAL A 614 33.11 5.26 8.32
CA VAL A 614 33.20 4.03 7.54
C VAL A 614 33.69 2.88 8.43
N THR A 615 32.95 1.78 8.48
CA THR A 615 33.29 0.60 9.29
C THR A 615 33.20 -0.68 8.45
N SER A 616 34.25 -1.51 8.50
CA SER A 616 34.23 -2.85 7.91
C SER A 616 34.65 -3.89 8.95
N THR A 617 33.82 -4.91 9.15
CA THR A 617 34.09 -6.03 10.07
C THR A 617 34.03 -7.34 9.32
N GLY A 618 34.87 -8.30 9.70
CA GLY A 618 34.90 -9.60 9.03
C GLY A 618 36.00 -10.52 9.52
N SER A 619 36.25 -11.60 8.77
CA SER A 619 37.18 -12.65 9.16
C SER A 619 38.22 -13.04 8.11
N THR A 620 38.01 -12.72 6.82
CA THR A 620 38.93 -13.08 5.73
C THR A 620 39.54 -11.83 5.08
N THR A 621 38.77 -11.10 4.29
CA THR A 621 39.21 -9.86 3.61
C THR A 621 38.38 -8.71 4.15
N ILE A 622 39.02 -7.76 4.82
CA ILE A 622 38.34 -6.60 5.41
C ILE A 622 38.98 -5.37 4.79
N SER A 623 38.19 -4.51 4.16
CA SER A 623 38.68 -3.30 3.49
C SER A 623 37.81 -2.09 3.78
N ALA A 624 38.41 -0.99 4.22
CA ALA A 624 37.69 0.26 4.47
C ALA A 624 38.44 1.48 3.95
N GLY A 625 37.74 2.38 3.25
CA GLY A 625 38.30 3.64 2.77
C GLY A 625 37.29 4.79 2.82
N GLY A 626 37.77 6.03 2.93
CA GLY A 626 36.87 7.18 3.02
C GLY A 626 36.06 7.44 1.73
N VAL A 627 36.63 7.15 0.56
CA VAL A 627 35.89 7.19 -0.73
C VAL A 627 35.52 5.78 -1.16
N VAL A 628 36.51 4.88 -1.31
CA VAL A 628 36.29 3.51 -1.80
C VAL A 628 36.82 2.47 -0.84
N GLY A 629 36.02 1.45 -0.52
CA GLY A 629 36.46 0.32 0.29
C GLY A 629 37.52 -0.51 -0.41
N TYR A 630 37.23 -1.01 -1.61
CA TYR A 630 38.13 -1.84 -2.42
C TYR A 630 38.20 -1.38 -3.87
N LEU A 631 39.39 -0.95 -4.34
CA LEU A 631 39.65 -0.54 -5.71
C LEU A 631 40.39 -1.65 -6.47
N TYR A 632 39.74 -2.28 -7.45
CA TYR A 632 40.34 -3.37 -8.23
C TYR A 632 40.99 -2.89 -9.53
N SER A 633 40.21 -2.29 -10.45
CA SER A 633 40.70 -1.84 -11.76
C SER A 633 40.07 -0.55 -12.31
N GLY A 634 39.21 0.12 -11.52
CA GLY A 634 38.62 1.42 -11.88
C GLY A 634 39.52 2.62 -11.58
N THR A 635 39.01 3.82 -11.82
CA THR A 635 39.67 5.09 -11.48
C THR A 635 38.87 5.90 -10.46
N ILE A 636 39.57 6.64 -9.61
CA ILE A 636 38.97 7.57 -8.66
C ILE A 636 39.67 8.91 -8.84
N GLU A 637 38.97 9.91 -9.35
CA GLU A 637 39.53 11.22 -9.68
C GLU A 637 38.73 12.33 -8.98
N ASN A 638 39.41 13.40 -8.59
CA ASN A 638 38.80 14.61 -8.02
C ASN A 638 37.81 14.37 -6.87
N SER A 639 37.95 13.25 -6.16
CA SER A 639 37.02 12.84 -5.10
C SER A 639 37.61 13.08 -3.72
N ILE A 640 36.76 13.33 -2.72
CA ILE A 640 37.18 13.82 -1.40
C ILE A 640 36.64 12.92 -0.28
N ALA A 641 37.54 12.38 0.55
CA ALA A 641 37.19 11.76 1.82
C ALA A 641 37.18 12.80 2.94
N LEU A 642 36.01 13.11 3.50
CA LEU A 642 35.80 14.02 4.62
C LEU A 642 35.35 13.28 5.90
N ASN A 643 35.52 11.97 5.92
CA ASN A 643 35.05 11.10 7.00
C ASN A 643 35.82 11.37 8.30
N GLU A 644 35.15 11.41 9.44
CA GLU A 644 35.85 11.57 10.73
C GLU A 644 36.68 10.34 11.09
N ARG A 645 36.16 9.16 10.77
CA ARG A 645 36.79 7.87 11.10
C ARG A 645 36.58 6.81 10.04
N VAL A 646 37.63 6.02 9.81
CA VAL A 646 37.61 4.76 9.06
C VAL A 646 38.06 3.65 10.02
N THR A 647 37.29 2.56 10.09
CA THR A 647 37.48 1.47 11.06
C THR A 647 37.48 0.10 10.37
N ILE A 648 38.47 -0.74 10.71
CA ILE A 648 38.47 -2.18 10.36
C ILE A 648 38.61 -3.07 11.60
N SER A 649 38.01 -4.26 11.60
CA SER A 649 38.16 -5.21 12.72
C SER A 649 39.54 -5.85 12.79
N SER A 650 40.20 -6.09 11.65
CA SER A 650 41.55 -6.65 11.56
C SER A 650 42.12 -6.49 10.14
N GLY A 651 43.42 -6.73 9.97
CA GLY A 651 44.10 -6.63 8.66
C GLY A 651 44.76 -5.26 8.42
N SER A 652 45.09 -4.98 7.16
CA SER A 652 45.83 -3.79 6.75
C SER A 652 45.19 -2.99 5.61
N ASN A 653 44.06 -3.42 5.06
CA ASN A 653 43.39 -2.70 3.97
C ASN A 653 42.52 -1.56 4.54
N ILE A 654 43.17 -0.54 5.06
CA ILE A 654 42.53 0.66 5.60
C ILE A 654 43.25 1.88 5.04
N GLY A 655 42.51 2.87 4.54
CA GLY A 655 43.09 4.09 3.99
C GLY A 655 42.17 5.31 4.06
N ARG A 656 42.76 6.50 3.88
CA ARG A 656 42.02 7.77 3.84
C ARG A 656 41.06 7.80 2.67
N VAL A 657 41.57 7.54 1.47
CA VAL A 657 40.78 7.57 0.24
C VAL A 657 40.30 6.17 -0.14
N ALA A 658 41.25 5.23 -0.31
CA ALA A 658 40.95 3.85 -0.68
C ALA A 658 41.47 2.87 0.38
N GLY A 659 40.67 1.85 0.73
CA GLY A 659 41.11 0.79 1.66
C GLY A 659 42.15 -0.15 1.03
N ASN A 660 42.01 -0.43 -0.26
CA ASN A 660 42.95 -1.19 -1.07
C ASN A 660 43.00 -0.57 -2.47
N GLY A 661 44.19 -0.56 -3.10
CA GLY A 661 44.44 0.05 -4.41
C GLY A 661 45.15 1.41 -4.30
N ASN A 662 45.59 1.95 -5.44
CA ASN A 662 46.33 3.22 -5.50
C ASN A 662 45.50 4.29 -6.24
N PRO A 663 44.81 5.19 -5.54
CA PRO A 663 43.99 6.22 -6.17
C PRO A 663 44.88 7.30 -6.80
N ALA A 664 44.46 7.87 -7.93
CA ALA A 664 45.17 8.95 -8.60
C ALA A 664 44.32 10.23 -8.63
N GLY A 665 44.81 11.32 -8.05
CA GLY A 665 44.12 12.62 -8.16
C GLY A 665 42.90 12.81 -7.25
N SER A 666 42.79 12.03 -6.17
CA SER A 666 41.77 12.18 -5.11
C SER A 666 42.42 12.56 -3.77
N TYR A 667 41.62 13.12 -2.86
CA TYR A 667 42.09 13.83 -1.67
C TYR A 667 41.39 13.31 -0.41
N GLY A 668 42.15 13.16 0.68
CA GLY A 668 41.56 12.95 2.01
C GLY A 668 41.69 14.20 2.87
N TRP A 669 40.75 14.46 3.77
CA TRP A 669 40.96 15.39 4.87
C TRP A 669 42.07 14.85 5.79
N SER A 670 42.91 15.74 6.32
CA SER A 670 44.04 15.38 7.20
C SER A 670 43.59 14.89 8.57
N GLY A 671 42.38 15.28 9.00
CA GLY A 671 41.78 14.82 10.26
C GLY A 671 41.05 13.47 10.17
N VAL A 672 41.03 12.82 9.00
CA VAL A 672 40.47 11.46 8.85
C VAL A 672 41.31 10.51 9.69
N ASN A 673 40.69 9.83 10.65
CA ASN A 673 41.40 8.95 11.55
C ASN A 673 41.15 7.46 11.27
N GLY A 674 42.19 6.65 11.42
CA GLY A 674 42.12 5.19 11.32
C GLY A 674 41.92 4.53 12.69
N THR A 675 41.20 3.40 12.71
CA THR A 675 41.10 2.52 13.88
C THR A 675 41.11 1.05 13.45
N ILE A 676 41.93 0.23 14.11
CA ILE A 676 41.97 -1.22 13.88
C ILE A 676 41.59 -1.93 15.19
N ASN A 677 40.63 -2.84 15.14
CA ASN A 677 40.22 -3.71 16.26
C ASN A 677 39.83 -2.94 17.55
N GLY A 678 39.15 -1.80 17.41
CA GLY A 678 38.82 -0.94 18.57
C GLY A 678 40.04 -0.38 19.31
N GLY A 679 41.22 -0.44 18.68
CA GLY A 679 42.47 0.10 19.21
C GLY A 679 42.50 1.63 19.21
N ASN A 680 43.68 2.18 19.53
CA ASN A 680 43.85 3.62 19.55
C ASN A 680 43.72 4.22 18.15
N LEU A 681 43.14 5.42 18.11
CA LEU A 681 43.05 6.26 16.93
C LEU A 681 44.46 6.58 16.41
N PHE A 682 44.69 6.45 15.09
CA PHE A 682 45.92 6.89 14.45
C PHE A 682 45.62 7.77 13.23
N LEU A 683 46.52 8.70 12.96
CA LEU A 683 46.51 9.47 11.71
C LEU A 683 47.17 8.64 10.62
N PHE A 684 46.57 8.61 9.44
CA PHE A 684 47.21 7.97 8.31
C PHE A 684 48.47 8.74 7.93
N THR A 685 49.57 8.03 7.75
CA THR A 685 50.73 8.56 7.04
C THR A 685 50.31 8.94 5.63
N ASP A 686 50.73 10.13 5.22
CA ASP A 686 50.62 10.78 3.92
C ASP A 686 51.19 9.97 2.73
N GLY A 687 50.71 8.73 2.53
CA GLY A 687 51.17 7.80 1.50
C GLY A 687 50.91 8.25 0.05
N ALA A 688 50.70 7.32 -0.86
CA ALA A 688 50.49 7.61 -2.29
C ALA A 688 49.24 8.47 -2.63
N ASP A 689 48.40 8.75 -1.63
CA ASP A 689 47.26 9.67 -1.74
C ASP A 689 47.76 11.12 -1.74
N LYS A 690 47.19 12.00 -2.58
CA LYS A 690 47.54 13.43 -2.53
C LYS A 690 47.02 14.01 -1.21
N ASN A 691 47.93 14.45 -0.35
CA ASN A 691 47.53 15.23 0.81
C ASN A 691 46.78 16.47 0.35
N GLY A 692 45.63 16.73 0.98
CA GLY A 692 45.10 18.09 1.08
C GLY A 692 46.00 18.93 1.97
N THR A 693 47.30 19.08 1.65
CA THR A 693 48.32 19.83 2.40
C THR A 693 48.01 21.33 2.58
N ASN A 694 46.80 21.76 2.24
CA ASN A 694 46.26 23.10 2.49
C ASN A 694 44.99 23.12 3.37
N VAL A 695 44.54 22.01 3.96
CA VAL A 695 43.27 21.96 4.72
C VAL A 695 43.54 21.84 6.23
N GLU A 696 44.16 22.86 6.81
CA GLU A 696 44.36 22.93 8.27
C GLU A 696 43.10 23.50 8.96
N ASN A 697 42.45 22.62 9.73
CA ASN A 697 41.69 22.86 10.96
C ASN A 697 40.63 23.99 10.97
N ILE A 698 39.37 23.67 10.63
CA ILE A 698 38.19 24.47 11.03
C ILE A 698 36.96 23.56 11.26
N THR A 699 36.20 23.91 12.30
CA THR A 699 35.03 23.20 12.83
C THR A 699 33.94 23.01 11.76
N LEU A 700 33.62 21.74 11.47
CA LEU A 700 32.81 21.23 10.33
C LEU A 700 31.42 21.84 10.11
N TRP A 701 30.87 22.60 11.06
CA TRP A 701 29.48 23.08 11.02
C TRP A 701 29.32 24.58 11.35
N GLY A 702 30.44 25.30 11.48
CA GLY A 702 30.44 26.67 11.97
C GLY A 702 30.42 27.78 10.92
N LYS A 703 31.06 27.64 9.74
CA LYS A 703 31.21 28.75 8.77
C LYS A 703 31.62 28.28 7.35
N GLU A 704 31.21 29.06 6.35
CA GLU A 704 31.74 29.23 4.98
C GLU A 704 33.25 28.95 4.67
N PRO A 705 34.24 29.13 5.59
CA PRO A 705 35.67 29.11 5.26
C PRO A 705 36.28 27.77 4.86
N PHE A 706 35.76 26.61 5.27
CA PHE A 706 36.36 25.32 4.89
C PHE A 706 36.31 25.14 3.37
N PHE A 707 35.12 25.32 2.81
CA PHE A 707 34.89 25.23 1.39
C PHE A 707 35.39 26.50 0.68
N SER A 708 35.18 27.70 1.21
CA SER A 708 35.64 28.91 0.51
C SER A 708 37.16 29.08 0.45
N SER A 709 37.95 28.66 1.45
CA SER A 709 39.42 28.73 1.40
C SER A 709 40.09 27.56 0.65
N THR A 710 39.54 26.35 0.75
CA THR A 710 40.05 25.17 0.03
C THR A 710 39.73 25.22 -1.46
N PHE A 711 38.55 25.75 -1.84
CA PHE A 711 38.09 25.77 -3.23
C PHE A 711 38.37 27.10 -3.97
N SER A 712 38.89 28.14 -3.29
CA SER A 712 39.23 29.43 -3.92
C SER A 712 40.63 29.53 -4.51
N SER A 713 41.46 28.48 -4.47
CA SER A 713 42.82 28.53 -5.02
C SER A 713 43.14 27.38 -5.97
N GLY A 714 43.85 27.68 -7.06
CA GLY A 714 44.40 26.69 -8.01
C GLY A 714 43.37 26.03 -8.94
N THR A 715 43.71 24.84 -9.44
CA THR A 715 42.88 24.01 -10.35
C THR A 715 41.51 23.64 -9.79
N PHE A 716 41.33 23.70 -8.46
CA PHE A 716 40.05 23.44 -7.80
C PHE A 716 39.00 24.54 -8.08
N SER A 717 39.40 25.81 -8.06
CA SER A 717 38.50 26.96 -8.37
C SER A 717 38.03 27.02 -9.82
N ALA A 718 38.70 26.31 -10.72
CA ALA A 718 38.31 26.21 -12.13
C ALA A 718 37.18 25.19 -12.34
N ASN A 719 37.17 24.13 -11.50
CA ASN A 719 36.25 23.02 -11.61
C ASN A 719 35.11 23.08 -10.61
N TRP A 720 35.21 23.83 -9.50
CA TRP A 720 34.18 23.89 -8.46
C TRP A 720 33.81 25.35 -8.11
N ILE A 721 32.52 25.67 -8.08
CA ILE A 721 31.90 26.94 -7.70
C ILE A 721 31.12 26.74 -6.40
N MET A 722 31.29 27.66 -5.46
CA MET A 722 30.44 27.75 -4.28
C MET A 722 29.10 28.40 -4.64
N SER A 723 28.00 27.79 -4.23
CA SER A 723 26.67 28.41 -4.29
C SER A 723 26.70 29.81 -3.64
N THR A 724 26.20 30.84 -4.32
CA THR A 724 26.16 32.22 -3.80
C THR A 724 24.97 32.48 -2.87
N ASN A 725 24.25 31.44 -2.46
CA ASN A 725 23.06 31.53 -1.61
C ASN A 725 23.44 31.40 -0.12
N PRO A 726 23.19 32.42 0.73
CA PRO A 726 23.55 32.43 2.16
C PRO A 726 22.77 31.40 3.02
N ILE A 727 21.84 30.68 2.38
CA ILE A 727 21.12 29.46 2.77
C ILE A 727 21.99 28.21 3.02
N TYR A 728 22.75 27.88 1.98
CA TYR A 728 23.21 26.52 1.67
C TYR A 728 24.48 26.60 0.82
N GLU A 729 25.62 26.34 1.46
CA GLU A 729 26.95 26.39 0.86
C GLU A 729 27.51 24.98 0.62
N LEU A 730 27.03 24.29 -0.42
CA LEU A 730 27.68 23.07 -0.92
C LEU A 730 28.51 23.41 -2.18
N PRO A 731 29.68 22.78 -2.37
CA PRO A 731 30.48 22.95 -3.59
C PRO A 731 29.77 22.31 -4.79
N ILE A 732 29.66 23.05 -5.89
CA ILE A 732 29.03 22.67 -7.16
C ILE A 732 30.09 22.63 -8.24
N LEU A 733 30.07 21.69 -9.19
CA LEU A 733 31.06 21.68 -10.29
C LEU A 733 30.73 22.65 -11.44
N ASN A 734 31.75 23.34 -11.94
CA ASN A 734 31.78 24.14 -13.16
C ASN A 734 32.08 23.23 -14.37
N TRP A 735 31.10 22.48 -14.89
CA TRP A 735 31.33 21.51 -15.98
C TRP A 735 30.92 22.03 -17.36
N GLN A 736 31.79 21.83 -18.37
CA GLN A 736 31.50 21.95 -19.81
C GLN A 736 31.67 20.56 -20.47
N THR A 737 30.60 19.97 -21.03
CA THR A 737 30.62 18.66 -21.74
C THR A 737 30.27 18.84 -23.22
N SER A 738 30.76 17.91 -24.06
CA SER A 738 30.50 17.83 -25.50
C SER A 738 29.48 16.76 -25.90
N ASP A 739 28.72 16.21 -24.94
CA ASP A 739 27.66 15.23 -25.20
C ASP A 739 26.42 15.91 -25.82
N PRO A 740 25.99 15.54 -27.04
CA PRO A 740 24.86 16.17 -27.72
C PRO A 740 23.49 15.87 -27.10
N ASP A 741 23.36 14.87 -26.22
CA ASP A 741 22.11 14.53 -25.51
C ASP A 741 22.05 15.12 -24.09
N PHE A 742 23.09 15.86 -23.68
CA PHE A 742 23.20 16.50 -22.37
C PHE A 742 22.63 17.92 -22.39
N ASP A 743 21.63 18.20 -21.55
CA ASP A 743 21.16 19.56 -21.28
C ASP A 743 21.91 20.15 -20.08
N ALA A 744 22.60 21.27 -20.28
CA ALA A 744 23.31 22.00 -19.23
C ALA A 744 22.39 22.49 -18.08
N SER A 745 21.05 22.44 -18.25
CA SER A 745 20.08 22.67 -17.18
C SER A 745 20.20 21.68 -16.02
N TYR A 746 20.76 20.48 -16.24
CA TYR A 746 21.01 19.44 -15.22
C TYR A 746 22.22 19.72 -14.29
N LEU A 747 23.05 20.72 -14.60
CA LEU A 747 24.18 21.17 -13.76
C LEU A 747 23.79 22.23 -12.73
N LYS A 748 22.59 22.80 -12.87
CA LYS A 748 22.05 23.60 -11.77
C LYS A 748 21.89 22.63 -10.60
N PRO A 749 22.26 23.02 -9.38
CA PRO A 749 21.79 22.27 -8.23
C PRO A 749 20.28 22.23 -8.42
N TYR A 750 19.72 21.03 -8.59
CA TYR A 750 18.30 20.86 -8.36
C TYR A 750 18.16 20.98 -6.85
N PHE A 751 18.22 22.23 -6.39
CA PHE A 751 17.63 22.60 -5.13
C PHE A 751 16.16 22.24 -5.32
N PRO A 752 15.58 21.34 -4.51
CA PRO A 752 14.15 21.30 -4.50
C PRO A 752 13.72 22.76 -4.27
N PRO A 753 12.88 23.38 -5.13
CA PRO A 753 11.93 24.32 -4.55
C PRO A 753 11.34 23.60 -3.34
N THR A 754 11.06 24.29 -2.22
CA THR A 754 10.17 23.76 -1.17
C THR A 754 9.28 22.69 -1.79
N PRO A 755 9.44 21.39 -1.42
CA PRO A 755 9.01 20.25 -2.23
C PRO A 755 7.69 20.64 -2.84
N PRO A 756 7.58 20.70 -4.20
CA PRO A 756 6.50 21.41 -4.87
C PRO A 756 5.25 21.04 -4.11
N SER A 757 4.62 22.04 -3.46
CA SER A 757 3.49 21.81 -2.56
C SER A 757 2.62 20.80 -3.31
N PRO A 758 2.38 19.60 -2.73
CA PRO A 758 1.79 18.50 -3.46
C PRO A 758 0.64 19.09 -4.25
N PRO A 759 0.54 18.84 -5.57
CA PRO A 759 -0.49 19.47 -6.38
C PRO A 759 -1.77 19.36 -5.58
N SER A 760 -2.38 20.51 -5.26
CA SER A 760 -3.52 20.55 -4.35
C SER A 760 -4.42 19.40 -4.75
N PRO A 761 -4.71 18.43 -3.85
CA PRO A 761 -5.54 17.30 -4.23
C PRO A 761 -6.74 17.90 -4.96
N PRO A 762 -7.09 17.40 -6.17
CA PRO A 762 -8.21 17.97 -6.91
C PRO A 762 -9.34 18.10 -5.91
N SER A 763 -9.89 19.32 -5.78
CA SER A 763 -10.94 19.61 -4.81
C SER A 763 -11.91 18.43 -4.88
N PRO A 764 -12.16 17.69 -3.78
CA PRO A 764 -13.07 16.56 -3.84
C PRO A 764 -14.33 17.06 -4.55
N PRO A 765 -14.83 16.35 -5.58
CA PRO A 765 -16.07 16.75 -6.21
C PRO A 765 -17.08 16.96 -5.08
N SER A 766 -17.76 18.10 -5.13
CA SER A 766 -18.75 18.47 -4.10
C SER A 766 -19.56 17.22 -3.76
N PRO A 767 -19.67 16.82 -2.47
CA PRO A 767 -20.38 15.61 -2.11
C PRO A 767 -21.74 15.64 -2.79
N VAL A 768 -22.11 14.54 -3.48
CA VAL A 768 -23.46 14.36 -4.01
C VAL A 768 -24.42 14.73 -2.88
N PRO A 769 -25.39 15.64 -3.09
CA PRO A 769 -26.24 16.12 -2.02
C PRO A 769 -26.92 14.93 -1.35
N THR A 770 -26.61 14.68 -0.09
CA THR A 770 -27.54 13.97 0.76
C THR A 770 -28.72 14.92 0.92
N LEU A 771 -29.88 14.54 0.38
CA LEU A 771 -31.12 15.30 0.47
C LEU A 771 -31.35 15.74 1.93
N PRO A 772 -31.44 17.05 2.25
CA PRO A 772 -32.07 17.47 3.48
C PRO A 772 -33.60 17.38 3.31
N PRO A 773 -34.37 17.18 4.40
CA PRO A 773 -35.82 17.25 4.34
C PRO A 773 -36.28 18.63 3.91
N SER A 774 -37.44 18.65 3.29
CA SER A 774 -38.09 19.77 2.60
C SER A 774 -38.28 21.03 3.45
N ASP A 775 -37.56 22.09 3.11
CA ASP A 775 -38.02 23.48 3.24
C ASP A 775 -37.23 24.39 2.29
N GLY A 776 -37.98 25.24 1.57
CA GLY A 776 -37.47 26.06 0.48
C GLY A 776 -36.56 27.20 0.92
N ASN A 777 -35.59 27.49 0.05
CA ASN A 777 -34.57 28.54 0.05
C ASN A 777 -33.30 28.29 0.87
N MET A 778 -32.18 28.08 0.18
CA MET A 778 -30.96 28.89 0.37
C MET A 778 -29.94 28.63 -0.76
N GLU A 779 -29.63 29.68 -1.51
CA GLU A 779 -28.46 29.76 -2.38
C GLU A 779 -27.18 29.87 -1.54
N ASN A 780 -26.11 29.18 -1.97
CA ASN A 780 -24.69 29.38 -1.64
C ASN A 780 -24.32 29.82 -0.21
N ALA A 781 -24.54 28.96 0.79
CA ALA A 781 -24.00 29.13 2.13
C ALA A 781 -22.66 28.38 2.31
N PHE A 782 -21.62 29.09 2.76
CA PHE A 782 -20.32 28.57 3.15
C PHE A 782 -20.28 28.07 4.61
N ARG A 783 -19.30 27.22 4.89
CA ARG A 783 -19.01 26.60 6.19
C ARG A 783 -17.56 26.83 6.62
N VAL A 784 -17.38 27.21 7.88
CA VAL A 784 -16.05 27.31 8.52
C VAL A 784 -15.91 26.23 9.60
N LEU A 785 -14.91 25.37 9.43
CA LEU A 785 -14.54 24.32 10.38
C LEU A 785 -13.49 24.83 11.38
N PHE A 786 -13.54 24.32 12.61
CA PHE A 786 -12.57 24.62 13.66
C PHE A 786 -11.84 23.34 14.06
N ASP A 787 -10.60 23.17 13.59
CA ASP A 787 -9.74 22.07 14.02
C ASP A 787 -8.99 22.47 15.30
N SER A 788 -9.46 21.93 16.43
CA SER A 788 -8.88 22.20 17.76
C SER A 788 -7.50 21.57 17.97
N ARG A 789 -7.00 20.73 17.06
CA ARG A 789 -5.67 20.07 17.11
C ARG A 789 -5.36 19.46 18.48
N GLY A 790 -6.31 18.68 19.00
CA GLY A 790 -6.21 17.99 20.29
C GLY A 790 -6.74 18.77 21.50
N GLY A 791 -7.40 19.93 21.28
CA GLY A 791 -8.23 20.59 22.30
C GLY A 791 -9.70 20.16 22.26
N SER A 792 -10.52 20.74 23.13
CA SER A 792 -11.97 20.49 23.18
C SER A 792 -12.68 20.77 21.85
N PHE A 793 -13.77 20.05 21.58
CA PHE A 793 -14.56 20.19 20.35
C PHE A 793 -15.13 21.61 20.19
N VAL A 794 -15.07 22.16 18.98
CA VAL A 794 -15.64 23.45 18.61
C VAL A 794 -16.61 23.23 17.44
N PRO A 795 -17.91 23.59 17.58
CA PRO A 795 -18.88 23.44 16.50
C PRO A 795 -18.51 24.28 15.27
N PRO A 796 -18.75 23.78 14.05
CA PRO A 796 -18.54 24.56 12.83
C PRO A 796 -19.54 25.71 12.70
N ALA A 797 -19.11 26.80 12.07
CA ALA A 797 -20.00 27.89 11.67
C ALA A 797 -20.60 27.60 10.29
N THR A 798 -21.93 27.70 10.16
CA THR A 798 -22.69 27.41 8.94
C THR A 798 -23.60 28.59 8.57
N GLY A 799 -24.06 28.65 7.32
CA GLY A 799 -24.97 29.71 6.87
C GLY A 799 -24.29 31.03 6.50
N LEU A 800 -23.01 31.01 6.14
CA LEU A 800 -22.20 32.20 5.85
C LEU A 800 -22.18 32.52 4.35
N SER A 801 -22.12 33.79 3.95
CA SER A 801 -21.98 34.23 2.56
C SER A 801 -20.56 34.72 2.25
N TYR A 802 -20.24 34.92 0.96
CA TYR A 802 -18.95 35.49 0.55
C TYR A 802 -18.76 36.87 1.17
N GLY A 803 -17.67 37.06 1.92
CA GLY A 803 -17.38 38.32 2.59
C GLY A 803 -17.92 38.44 4.02
N ASP A 804 -18.66 37.45 4.52
CA ASP A 804 -19.14 37.44 5.91
C ASP A 804 -17.99 37.25 6.91
N ARG A 805 -18.19 37.74 8.13
CA ARG A 805 -17.26 37.54 9.25
C ARG A 805 -17.76 36.43 10.14
N VAL A 806 -16.88 35.50 10.49
CA VAL A 806 -17.22 34.40 11.41
C VAL A 806 -17.31 34.94 12.84
N PRO A 807 -18.35 34.59 13.62
CA PRO A 807 -18.36 34.85 15.06
C PRO A 807 -17.23 34.09 15.76
N LYS A 808 -16.46 34.75 16.64
CA LYS A 808 -15.40 34.09 17.41
C LYS A 808 -16.01 32.99 18.30
N PRO A 809 -15.58 31.71 18.19
CA PRO A 809 -16.04 30.66 19.09
C PRO A 809 -15.43 30.83 20.50
N ALA A 810 -15.93 30.06 21.47
CA ALA A 810 -15.22 29.90 22.74
C ALA A 810 -13.82 29.31 22.48
N ASP A 811 -12.82 29.81 23.19
CA ASP A 811 -11.45 29.31 23.06
C ASP A 811 -11.44 27.84 23.54
N PRO A 812 -10.89 26.90 22.74
CA PRO A 812 -10.85 25.50 23.14
C PRO A 812 -9.89 25.31 24.31
N ASP A 813 -10.10 24.26 25.09
CA ASP A 813 -9.24 23.89 26.22
C ASP A 813 -8.36 22.67 25.87
N ARG A 814 -7.09 22.69 26.28
CA ARG A 814 -6.16 21.55 26.18
C ARG A 814 -5.26 21.46 27.41
N ASN A 815 -5.30 20.33 28.11
CA ASN A 815 -4.56 20.14 29.36
C ASN A 815 -3.04 20.29 29.16
N GLY A 816 -2.39 21.18 29.92
CA GLY A 816 -0.95 21.46 29.86
C GLY A 816 -0.50 22.45 28.77
N TYR A 817 -1.44 23.13 28.12
CA TYR A 817 -1.17 24.11 27.06
C TYR A 817 -2.08 25.34 27.19
N ASN A 818 -1.56 26.51 26.82
CA ASN A 818 -2.34 27.73 26.64
C ASN A 818 -2.75 27.87 25.17
N PHE A 819 -4.01 28.23 24.92
CA PHE A 819 -4.51 28.51 23.57
C PHE A 819 -3.93 29.83 23.04
N ALA A 820 -3.29 29.78 21.87
CA ALA A 820 -2.60 30.93 21.27
C ALA A 820 -3.41 31.64 20.19
N GLY A 821 -4.39 30.96 19.57
CA GLY A 821 -5.25 31.55 18.55
C GLY A 821 -5.65 30.58 17.44
N TRP A 822 -6.47 31.08 16.53
CA TRP A 822 -6.93 30.39 15.32
C TRP A 822 -6.15 30.87 14.09
N TYR A 823 -5.71 29.96 13.23
CA TYR A 823 -4.85 30.24 12.08
C TYR A 823 -5.48 29.75 10.79
N LYS A 824 -5.18 30.44 9.68
CA LYS A 824 -5.72 30.15 8.33
C LYS A 824 -5.09 28.91 7.68
N ASN A 825 -3.95 28.46 8.21
CA ASN A 825 -3.15 27.37 7.66
C ASN A 825 -2.64 26.42 8.77
N GLU A 826 -2.38 25.18 8.39
CA GLU A 826 -1.98 24.11 9.31
C GLU A 826 -0.64 24.37 9.99
N GLU A 827 0.27 25.09 9.35
CA GLU A 827 1.56 25.46 9.91
C GLU A 827 1.45 26.56 10.99
N CYS A 828 0.25 27.13 11.21
CA CYS A 828 -0.03 28.19 12.17
C CYS A 828 0.88 29.42 11.98
N THR A 829 1.07 29.84 10.72
CA THR A 829 1.90 31.01 10.38
C THR A 829 1.08 32.24 10.00
N ILE A 830 -0.21 32.08 9.63
CA ILE A 830 -1.12 33.17 9.29
C ILE A 830 -2.28 33.19 10.28
N LEU A 831 -2.30 34.16 11.19
CA LEU A 831 -3.35 34.30 12.21
C LEU A 831 -4.68 34.71 11.58
N TRP A 832 -5.79 34.14 12.05
CA TRP A 832 -7.14 34.57 11.74
C TRP A 832 -7.64 35.58 12.77
N ILE A 833 -8.04 36.76 12.28
CA ILE A 833 -8.54 37.88 13.07
C ILE A 833 -10.04 38.02 12.84
N PHE A 834 -10.87 37.49 13.74
CA PHE A 834 -12.34 37.47 13.61
C PHE A 834 -13.00 38.84 13.41
N SER A 835 -12.35 39.93 13.82
CA SER A 835 -12.82 41.31 13.62
C SER A 835 -12.42 41.93 12.28
N GLU A 836 -11.58 41.29 11.48
CA GLU A 836 -11.01 41.87 10.26
C GLU A 836 -11.19 40.94 9.05
N ASP A 837 -10.93 39.66 9.24
CA ASP A 837 -10.95 38.64 8.20
C ASP A 837 -12.37 38.27 7.78
N ALA A 838 -12.55 38.16 6.47
CA ALA A 838 -13.79 37.78 5.82
C ALA A 838 -13.66 36.39 5.19
N VAL A 839 -14.76 35.65 5.18
CA VAL A 839 -14.85 34.28 4.65
C VAL A 839 -14.81 34.33 3.12
N PRO A 840 -13.78 33.75 2.48
CA PRO A 840 -13.68 33.73 1.02
C PRO A 840 -14.43 32.54 0.40
N GLY A 841 -14.89 31.60 1.22
CA GLY A 841 -15.51 30.33 0.85
C GLY A 841 -15.41 29.33 2.00
N ASP A 842 -15.71 28.05 1.74
CA ASP A 842 -15.50 26.98 2.74
C ASP A 842 -14.04 26.91 3.18
N MET A 843 -13.79 26.90 4.50
CA MET A 843 -12.43 26.85 5.03
C MET A 843 -12.34 26.19 6.42
N THR A 844 -11.13 25.85 6.83
CA THR A 844 -10.82 25.36 8.17
C THR A 844 -9.87 26.31 8.88
N LEU A 845 -10.14 26.60 10.15
CA LEU A 845 -9.25 27.34 11.04
C LEU A 845 -8.61 26.37 12.02
N TYR A 846 -7.31 26.55 12.27
CA TYR A 846 -6.48 25.62 13.04
C TYR A 846 -6.03 26.25 14.36
N ALA A 847 -6.22 25.53 15.47
CA ALA A 847 -5.80 25.97 16.79
C ALA A 847 -4.28 25.85 17.00
N GLN A 848 -3.63 26.91 17.50
CA GLN A 848 -2.24 26.84 17.98
C GLN A 848 -2.19 26.78 19.51
N TRP A 849 -1.24 25.99 20.03
CA TRP A 849 -1.06 25.71 21.46
C TRP A 849 0.37 26.03 21.91
N ILE A 850 0.52 26.71 23.05
CA ILE A 850 1.82 26.99 23.69
C ILE A 850 1.91 26.16 24.97
N SER A 851 2.95 25.35 25.14
CA SER A 851 3.11 24.53 26.35
C SER A 851 3.31 25.40 27.60
N THR A 852 2.59 25.10 28.68
CA THR A 852 2.82 25.77 29.96
C THR A 852 4.10 25.21 30.59
N THR A 853 5.23 25.88 30.41
CA THR A 853 6.47 25.57 31.12
C THR A 853 6.48 26.28 32.48
N THR A 854 6.27 25.54 33.56
CA THR A 854 6.66 26.00 34.92
C THR A 854 8.12 25.62 35.16
N PRO A 855 9.04 26.58 35.35
CA PRO A 855 10.39 26.26 35.82
C PRO A 855 10.35 26.01 37.33
N VAL A 856 10.60 24.77 37.77
CA VAL A 856 10.92 24.48 39.17
C VAL A 856 12.44 24.51 39.31
N ALA A 857 12.96 25.64 39.80
CA ALA A 857 14.34 25.75 40.26
C ALA A 857 14.45 25.16 41.67
N VAL A 858 15.38 24.22 41.84
CA VAL A 858 15.82 23.67 43.13
C VAL A 858 17.05 24.44 43.60
N LEU A 859 17.02 25.04 44.80
CA LEU A 859 18.22 25.27 45.63
C LEU A 859 17.86 25.29 47.15
N PRO A 860 18.79 24.94 48.07
CA PRO A 860 18.47 24.42 49.41
C PRO A 860 18.82 25.33 50.62
N ALA A 861 18.22 24.93 51.75
CA ALA A 861 18.61 25.02 53.17
C ALA A 861 18.28 26.28 54.05
N GLU A 862 17.50 25.98 55.10
CA GLU A 862 17.05 26.69 56.32
C GLU A 862 18.18 27.06 57.33
N PRO A 863 18.02 27.87 58.44
CA PRO A 863 16.98 27.69 59.50
C PRO A 863 16.53 28.89 60.39
N THR A 864 15.50 28.64 61.23
CA THR A 864 15.32 28.97 62.69
C THR A 864 14.00 29.66 63.16
N THR A 865 13.21 28.87 63.93
CA THR A 865 12.55 29.12 65.26
C THR A 865 11.69 30.37 65.49
N GLU A 866 10.47 30.38 66.04
CA GLU A 866 9.71 29.50 66.98
C GLU A 866 8.18 29.88 66.96
N PRO A 867 7.26 29.07 67.54
CA PRO A 867 5.78 29.13 67.45
C PRO A 867 5.11 29.56 68.82
N PRO A 868 3.87 29.18 69.25
CA PRO A 868 2.62 28.74 68.60
C PRO A 868 1.33 29.45 69.15
N ALA A 869 0.15 29.15 68.56
CA ALA A 869 -1.12 28.87 69.30
C ALA A 869 -2.28 28.35 68.38
N THR A 870 -2.54 27.03 68.48
CA THR A 870 -3.85 26.33 68.70
C THR A 870 -5.10 26.65 67.86
N THR A 871 -6.04 25.74 67.48
CA THR A 871 -6.23 24.27 67.30
C THR A 871 -7.69 24.07 66.85
N MET A 872 -7.96 22.94 66.16
CA MET A 872 -9.22 22.15 66.09
C MET A 872 -10.16 22.30 64.86
N GLN A 873 -10.15 21.26 64.01
CA GLN A 873 -11.33 20.58 63.41
C GLN A 873 -11.83 19.53 64.44
N PRO A 874 -13.04 18.90 64.45
CA PRO A 874 -14.03 18.68 63.36
C PRO A 874 -15.53 18.69 63.74
N THR A 875 -16.44 18.57 62.75
CA THR A 875 -17.69 17.75 62.86
C THR A 875 -18.48 17.63 61.55
N ALA A 876 -19.28 16.56 61.47
CA ALA A 876 -19.93 15.98 60.30
C ALA A 876 -21.46 16.29 60.18
N ALA A 877 -22.02 15.87 59.02
CA ALA A 877 -23.40 15.66 58.51
C ALA A 877 -24.54 15.35 59.55
N PRO A 878 -25.89 15.27 59.22
CA PRO A 878 -26.46 14.74 57.95
C PRO A 878 -27.95 15.07 57.50
N THR A 879 -28.37 14.48 56.36
CA THR A 879 -29.69 13.85 55.95
C THR A 879 -31.01 14.59 55.58
N ILE A 880 -31.42 14.48 54.29
CA ILE A 880 -32.67 14.00 53.58
C ILE A 880 -34.11 14.29 54.09
N MET A 881 -35.03 14.79 53.20
CA MET A 881 -36.34 14.15 52.83
C MET A 881 -37.13 14.77 51.63
N GLN A 882 -37.80 13.84 50.92
CA GLN A 882 -38.79 13.76 49.80
C GLN A 882 -39.65 14.93 49.23
N PRO A 883 -40.26 14.75 48.01
CA PRO A 883 -41.19 15.68 47.34
C PRO A 883 -42.69 15.30 47.50
N THR A 884 -43.61 16.25 47.28
CA THR A 884 -45.10 16.06 47.36
C THR A 884 -45.88 16.53 46.12
N ILE A 885 -47.15 16.12 46.05
CA ILE A 885 -48.04 15.80 44.90
C ILE A 885 -49.19 16.83 44.64
N SER A 886 -49.55 17.04 43.35
CA SER A 886 -50.88 17.26 42.63
C SER A 886 -51.89 18.39 43.05
N PRO A 887 -53.10 18.65 42.40
CA PRO A 887 -53.91 17.93 41.35
C PRO A 887 -54.71 18.83 40.31
N PRO A 888 -55.92 18.47 39.73
CA PRO A 888 -56.17 17.84 38.40
C PRO A 888 -57.33 18.49 37.53
N ILE A 889 -57.90 17.77 36.52
CA ILE A 889 -59.26 17.84 35.82
C ILE A 889 -59.13 17.94 34.26
N GLU A 890 -59.88 17.31 33.32
CA GLU A 890 -61.04 16.37 33.24
C GLU A 890 -61.06 15.60 31.89
N ILE A 891 -62.00 14.65 31.75
CA ILE A 891 -62.24 13.68 30.66
C ILE A 891 -63.36 14.18 29.71
N ASP A 892 -63.30 13.85 28.41
CA ASP A 892 -64.48 13.76 27.54
C ASP A 892 -64.41 12.53 26.60
N ASP A 893 -65.57 11.96 26.29
CA ASP A 893 -65.80 10.67 25.63
C ASP A 893 -66.22 10.81 24.15
N GLY A 894 -66.11 9.74 23.36
CA GLY A 894 -66.57 9.73 21.97
C GLY A 894 -66.05 8.57 21.11
N SER A 895 -66.94 7.63 20.80
CA SER A 895 -66.69 6.27 20.29
C SER A 895 -66.49 6.08 18.77
N LYS A 896 -65.91 4.90 18.42
CA LYS A 896 -65.95 4.09 17.15
C LYS A 896 -64.86 4.41 16.10
N SER A 897 -64.17 3.47 15.44
CA SER A 897 -64.19 1.99 15.36
C SER A 897 -63.00 1.52 14.50
N GLY A 898 -62.42 0.33 14.77
CA GLY A 898 -61.81 -0.50 13.71
C GLY A 898 -60.34 -0.96 13.89
N THR A 899 -60.20 -2.14 14.51
CA THR A 899 -59.24 -3.23 14.18
C THR A 899 -57.72 -3.01 14.25
N GLU A 900 -57.16 -3.50 15.37
CA GLU A 900 -56.03 -4.44 15.53
C GLU A 900 -54.79 -4.37 14.61
N ASN A 901 -53.62 -4.16 15.24
CA ASN A 901 -52.50 -5.09 15.11
C ASN A 901 -51.58 -5.03 16.34
N ASN A 902 -51.79 -5.98 17.25
CA ASN A 902 -50.89 -6.25 18.38
C ASN A 902 -49.69 -7.07 17.89
N GLY A 903 -48.53 -6.43 17.72
CA GLY A 903 -47.27 -7.09 17.37
C GLY A 903 -46.05 -6.57 18.13
N MET A 904 -46.24 -5.83 19.23
CA MET A 904 -45.19 -4.98 19.80
C MET A 904 -44.98 -5.14 21.32
N LEU A 905 -45.09 -6.36 21.85
CA LEU A 905 -44.90 -6.62 23.29
C LEU A 905 -43.82 -7.66 23.67
N PHE A 906 -43.01 -8.17 22.73
CA PHE A 906 -42.00 -9.22 23.02
C PHE A 906 -40.53 -8.82 22.78
N ILE A 907 -40.23 -7.62 22.29
CA ILE A 907 -38.85 -7.24 21.89
C ILE A 907 -38.01 -6.73 23.07
N LEU A 908 -38.63 -6.00 24.01
CA LEU A 908 -37.92 -5.36 25.12
C LEU A 908 -37.28 -6.35 26.14
N PRO A 909 -37.92 -7.47 26.52
CA PRO A 909 -37.33 -8.45 27.42
C PRO A 909 -36.16 -9.21 26.77
N LEU A 910 -36.24 -9.46 25.46
CA LEU A 910 -35.22 -10.18 24.69
C LEU A 910 -33.95 -9.33 24.52
N LEU A 911 -34.11 -8.02 24.32
CA LEU A 911 -33.01 -7.06 24.21
C LEU A 911 -32.27 -6.90 25.55
N LEU A 912 -33.00 -6.88 26.68
CA LEU A 912 -32.39 -6.85 28.01
C LEU A 912 -31.62 -8.14 28.32
N LEU A 913 -32.14 -9.30 27.91
CA LEU A 913 -31.47 -10.59 28.09
C LEU A 913 -30.18 -10.68 27.26
N LEU A 914 -30.19 -10.15 26.03
CA LEU A 914 -29.00 -10.09 25.15
C LEU A 914 -27.91 -9.18 25.73
N LEU A 915 -28.28 -8.00 26.24
CA LEU A 915 -27.38 -7.08 26.92
C LEU A 915 -26.76 -7.70 28.18
N LEU A 916 -27.55 -8.44 28.96
CA LEU A 916 -27.07 -9.15 30.14
C LEU A 916 -26.05 -10.25 29.78
N LEU A 917 -26.30 -11.00 28.71
CA LEU A 917 -25.40 -12.05 28.21
C LEU A 917 -24.08 -11.48 27.66
N LEU A 918 -24.14 -10.38 26.91
CA LEU A 918 -22.95 -9.66 26.43
C LEU A 918 -22.10 -9.13 27.59
N PHE A 919 -22.73 -8.60 28.63
CA PHE A 919 -22.04 -8.11 29.82
C PHE A 919 -21.37 -9.24 30.62
N LEU A 920 -22.04 -10.39 30.76
CA LEU A 920 -21.47 -11.57 31.40
C LEU A 920 -20.28 -12.13 30.62
N PHE A 921 -20.33 -12.08 29.28
CA PHE A 921 -19.26 -12.50 28.39
C PHE A 921 -18.03 -11.59 28.50
N LEU A 922 -18.23 -10.27 28.59
CA LEU A 922 -17.15 -9.30 28.80
C LEU A 922 -16.41 -9.55 30.13
N ILE A 923 -17.15 -9.86 31.20
CA ILE A 923 -16.58 -10.20 32.52
C ILE A 923 -15.74 -11.49 32.44
N LEU A 924 -16.22 -12.51 31.74
CA LEU A 924 -15.50 -13.77 31.58
C LEU A 924 -14.24 -13.64 30.71
N PHE A 925 -14.30 -12.79 29.68
CA PHE A 925 -13.17 -12.45 28.82
C PHE A 925 -12.10 -11.68 29.59
N LEU A 926 -12.48 -10.61 30.32
CA LEU A 926 -11.56 -9.86 31.19
C LEU A 926 -10.91 -10.76 32.24
N ARG A 927 -11.67 -11.67 32.84
CA ARG A 927 -11.15 -12.64 33.81
C ARG A 927 -10.10 -13.59 33.19
N HIS A 928 -10.30 -14.04 31.95
CA HIS A 928 -9.33 -14.89 31.25
C HIS A 928 -8.08 -14.11 30.83
N THR A 929 -8.24 -12.87 30.36
CA THR A 929 -7.11 -12.01 29.98
C THR A 929 -6.24 -11.65 31.19
N VAL A 930 -6.84 -11.43 32.36
CA VAL A 930 -6.10 -11.20 33.62
C VAL A 930 -5.37 -12.47 34.08
N ILE A 931 -5.97 -13.66 33.96
CA ILE A 931 -5.30 -14.93 34.28
C ILE A 931 -4.15 -15.22 33.29
N PHE A 932 -4.31 -14.83 32.03
CA PHE A 932 -3.27 -14.96 31.01
C PHE A 932 -2.09 -14.01 31.27
N LEU A 933 -2.35 -12.74 31.63
CA LEU A 933 -1.29 -11.79 32.00
C LEU A 933 -0.53 -12.20 33.27
N VAL A 934 -1.23 -12.72 34.28
CA VAL A 934 -0.59 -13.19 35.53
C VAL A 934 0.31 -14.41 35.29
N ARG A 935 -0.10 -15.32 34.38
CA ARG A 935 0.71 -16.50 34.01
C ARG A 935 1.89 -16.19 33.08
N THR A 936 1.82 -15.15 32.25
CA THR A 936 2.96 -14.74 31.40
C THR A 936 4.00 -13.96 32.18
N THR A 937 3.64 -13.27 33.27
CA THR A 937 4.62 -12.63 34.17
C THR A 937 5.34 -13.62 35.10
N GLU A 938 4.74 -14.75 35.49
CA GLU A 938 5.42 -15.79 36.28
C GLU A 938 6.33 -16.71 35.43
N GLY A 939 6.19 -16.71 34.10
CA GLY A 939 6.96 -17.57 33.18
C GLY A 939 8.32 -17.02 32.73
N ILE A 940 8.64 -15.75 33.01
CA ILE A 940 9.87 -15.10 32.51
C ILE A 940 11.03 -15.11 33.53
N GLU A 941 10.78 -15.47 34.80
CA GLU A 941 11.80 -15.46 35.87
C GLU A 941 12.42 -16.85 36.21
N GLN A 942 12.08 -17.95 35.52
CA GLN A 942 12.55 -19.31 35.90
C GLN A 942 13.59 -19.98 35.00
N TYR A 943 14.14 -19.32 33.98
CA TYR A 943 15.31 -19.85 33.24
C TYR A 943 16.64 -19.32 33.81
N ARG A 944 16.85 -19.52 35.12
CA ARG A 944 18.19 -19.61 35.73
C ARG A 944 18.31 -20.95 36.46
N ILE A 945 19.09 -21.85 35.84
CA ILE A 945 19.90 -22.92 36.42
C ILE A 945 19.34 -23.58 37.70
N ARG A 946 18.90 -24.84 37.60
CA ARG A 946 19.14 -25.87 38.64
C ARG A 946 19.06 -27.28 38.05
N ILE A 947 20.22 -27.92 37.98
CA ILE A 947 20.36 -29.36 37.79
C ILE A 947 20.13 -30.05 39.14
N TRP A 948 19.22 -31.04 39.11
CA TRP A 948 19.05 -32.20 40.00
C TRP A 948 18.59 -32.04 41.45
N HIS A 949 17.56 -32.84 41.80
CA HIS A 949 17.62 -33.77 42.92
C HIS A 949 16.68 -34.98 42.69
N GLY A 950 17.25 -36.20 42.69
CA GLY A 950 16.58 -37.36 43.30
C GLY A 950 15.84 -38.37 42.41
N LYS A 951 16.57 -39.15 41.59
CA LYS A 951 16.35 -40.62 41.46
C LYS A 951 17.50 -41.27 40.68
N LYS A 952 18.10 -42.31 41.26
CA LYS A 952 19.14 -43.15 40.63
C LYS A 952 18.57 -43.85 39.40
N ILE A 953 19.20 -43.66 38.24
CA ILE A 953 18.98 -44.49 37.05
C ILE A 953 20.11 -45.54 37.01
N ASP A 954 19.72 -46.80 36.81
CA ASP A 954 20.61 -47.95 36.69
C ASP A 954 21.46 -47.84 35.40
N PRO A 955 22.81 -47.82 35.50
CA PRO A 955 23.70 -47.71 34.34
C PRO A 955 23.58 -48.85 33.33
N LYS A 956 22.94 -49.97 33.68
CA LYS A 956 22.76 -51.11 32.77
C LYS A 956 21.57 -51.00 31.82
N LYS A 957 20.69 -49.99 31.97
CA LYS A 957 19.53 -49.76 31.08
C LYS A 957 19.68 -48.58 30.13
N LEU A 958 20.81 -47.88 30.17
CA LEU A 958 21.09 -46.73 29.30
C LEU A 958 21.22 -47.09 27.80
N PRO A 959 21.67 -48.29 27.38
CA PRO A 959 21.73 -48.64 25.96
C PRO A 959 20.36 -48.91 25.30
N GLU A 960 19.29 -49.12 26.07
CA GLU A 960 17.97 -49.49 25.54
C GLU A 960 17.05 -48.26 25.37
N LEU A 961 17.32 -47.17 26.09
CA LEU A 961 16.62 -45.88 25.98
C LEU A 961 17.12 -45.01 24.81
N LEU A 962 18.28 -45.33 24.23
CA LEU A 962 18.83 -44.66 23.05
C LEU A 962 18.43 -45.31 21.72
N ARG A 963 17.63 -46.39 21.75
CA ARG A 963 17.28 -47.19 20.56
C ARG A 963 15.85 -47.02 20.04
N THR A 964 15.10 -46.04 20.53
CA THR A 964 13.70 -45.79 20.11
C THR A 964 13.44 -44.37 19.58
N ALA A 965 14.49 -43.61 19.30
CA ALA A 965 14.40 -42.35 18.57
C ALA A 965 14.78 -42.58 17.09
N ASP A 966 13.87 -43.14 16.30
CA ASP A 966 14.04 -43.18 14.84
C ASP A 966 13.64 -41.85 14.22
N TRP A 967 14.63 -41.23 13.58
CA TRP A 967 14.52 -40.13 12.65
C TRP A 967 14.00 -40.64 11.29
N TYR A 968 13.04 -39.94 10.69
CA TYR A 968 12.77 -40.06 9.25
C TYR A 968 13.57 -38.97 8.53
N LEU A 969 14.63 -39.39 7.83
CA LEU A 969 15.39 -38.62 6.86
C LEU A 969 15.25 -39.37 5.53
N ASP A 970 14.52 -38.80 4.59
CA ASP A 970 14.46 -39.29 3.22
C ASP A 970 15.59 -38.64 2.40
N LYS A 971 16.47 -39.47 1.84
CA LYS A 971 17.33 -39.06 0.73
C LYS A 971 17.66 -40.25 -0.14
N GLU A 972 17.14 -40.19 -1.37
CA GLU A 972 17.50 -41.06 -2.47
C GLU A 972 18.92 -40.75 -3.02
N HIS A 973 19.65 -41.85 -3.26
CA HIS A 973 20.76 -42.08 -4.20
C HIS A 973 22.23 -41.67 -3.86
N SER A 974 22.92 -42.66 -3.27
CA SER A 974 24.19 -43.29 -3.68
C SER A 974 25.53 -42.50 -3.71
N ASN A 975 26.45 -42.83 -2.80
CA ASN A 975 27.65 -43.68 -3.08
C ASN A 975 28.59 -43.86 -1.86
N ARG A 976 28.93 -45.12 -1.60
CA ARG A 976 30.17 -45.71 -1.01
C ARG A 976 30.80 -45.18 0.30
N TRP A 977 30.66 -45.98 1.38
CA TRP A 977 31.67 -46.65 2.25
C TRP A 977 33.07 -45.97 2.34
N ASP A 978 33.73 -45.77 3.47
CA ASP A 978 33.91 -46.64 4.64
C ASP A 978 34.60 -45.80 5.76
N ILE A 979 34.26 -45.95 7.04
CA ILE A 979 35.07 -45.44 8.18
C ILE A 979 35.32 -46.60 9.13
N LYS A 980 36.60 -46.98 9.26
CA LYS A 980 37.12 -47.74 10.39
C LYS A 980 37.92 -46.82 11.31
N GLU A 981 37.62 -46.96 12.60
CA GLU A 981 38.28 -46.38 13.76
C GLU A 981 39.80 -46.57 13.75
N ASP A 982 40.55 -45.60 14.28
CA ASP A 982 41.46 -45.95 15.37
C ASP A 982 41.84 -44.77 16.29
N ARG A 983 42.20 -45.16 17.51
CA ARG A 983 42.39 -44.44 18.77
C ARG A 983 43.43 -43.31 18.74
N VAL A 984 43.35 -42.39 19.72
CA VAL A 984 44.37 -42.11 20.78
C VAL A 984 44.12 -40.74 21.45
N THR A 985 43.65 -40.81 22.71
CA THR A 985 44.06 -40.02 23.90
C THR A 985 44.50 -38.54 23.78
N ARG A 986 43.85 -37.64 24.56
CA ARG A 986 44.42 -37.00 25.78
C ARG A 986 43.49 -35.95 26.41
N ASN A 987 43.09 -36.24 27.65
CA ASN A 987 43.15 -35.40 28.85
C ASN A 987 42.76 -33.90 28.85
N ILE A 988 41.66 -33.65 29.59
CA ILE A 988 41.60 -32.86 30.86
C ILE A 988 41.65 -31.31 30.78
N ARG A 989 40.49 -30.71 31.16
CA ARG A 989 40.27 -29.56 32.09
C ARG A 989 40.75 -28.16 31.64
N LEU A 990 40.12 -27.03 31.96
CA LEU A 990 39.16 -26.61 33.01
C LEU A 990 38.68 -25.16 32.69
N TYR A 991 37.51 -24.76 33.23
CA TYR A 991 36.99 -23.39 33.50
C TYR A 991 36.96 -22.39 32.31
N HIS A 992 35.86 -21.70 31.99
CA HIS A 992 34.83 -21.10 32.84
C HIS A 992 33.54 -20.84 32.05
#